data_AF-A0A034VFI5-F1
#
_entry.id   AF-A0A034VFI5-F1
#
_cell.length_a   1.000
_cell.length_b   1.000
_cell.length_c   1.000
_cell.angle_alpha   90.00
_cell.angle_beta   90.00
_cell.angle_gamma   90.00
#
_symmetry.space_group_name_H-M   'P 1'
#
loop_
_entity.id
_entity.type
_entity.pdbx_description
1 polymer ?
#
loop_
_entity_poly.entity_id
_entity_poly.type
_entity_poly.pdbx_seq_one_letter_code
_entity_poly.pdbx_strand_id
1 'polypeptide(L)'
;MTLQLNAESPQYGENIVKILKDSNGGDPEVTKSTITQIFTQIKRFQESIRKNIDDNYVDFMPNQTTVDAFLHEGEQLVRESEYLLQTVSCEASESLRQANSELAACIDEFREMSLGLRVSYRILKVDDLFQCIKEANSHKEYLVVLDHLGKLKSLISCDSGSDVDRVLQKCNCYDTINVKYLMQAKILEQNLQQRFEELVQFTEKSFSQSKCVTLQVSTDVNQLQDTVMALFQARYNPVKMCDFLLENCFVPIILKPVLLEYCEESPDYVQLRLSYSLKEISKSLRPSYNKVFENIKLVLTCLSNINVSVSNDQQVFSIIGEHIKQRFLNLLVDDCLKYAIPKNMNEYEECTLVEDVIQFEHFLADVFLINAETDRTLSDFTEKFETYFREEFNNNLLKSAIDIMRKDLQDMALIAEKNSADDVSMNPFLFPCCMVSKSTLELIKLMERILRQSHEAKDESLVNVIVVILNSYLSEVPNIHGKLMNSIPQQSALFYNNCQFLAHWVTTNSDKDIPTYPALVKTLQITGCKYLNLQIGYQQKIIMGILKEFDISDAHTVGTAPLKLLRQCLRQLDLLKNVWLNVLPDAMYNKTFCDILHDFCNEIIRRILAMEDISATVASELSELIGVILEKVPTLFKSKHEVIQIKSWMKLEQLKMLLNASLQEITEQWCEGAGILTVNYKAEEIKHIIRALFQNTDRRAKALTKIV
;
A
#
# COMPACT_ATOMS: atom_id res chain seq x y z
N MET A 1 -17.48 0.77 116.64
CA MET A 1 -16.61 -0.29 117.16
C MET A 1 -16.59 -1.39 116.13
N THR A 2 -15.52 -1.80 115.48
CA THR A 2 -14.06 -1.60 115.58
C THR A 2 -13.62 -2.92 114.94
N LEU A 3 -12.66 -3.05 114.04
CA LEU A 3 -11.58 -2.20 113.60
C LEU A 3 -10.88 -3.04 112.53
N GLN A 4 -10.22 -2.33 111.62
CA GLN A 4 -8.95 -2.70 111.00
C GLN A 4 -9.00 -3.76 109.89
N LEU A 5 -8.79 -3.35 108.62
CA LEU A 5 -7.56 -2.77 108.04
C LEU A 5 -6.43 -3.83 108.09
N ASN A 6 -5.72 -4.15 107.01
CA ASN A 6 -5.61 -3.44 105.74
C ASN A 6 -4.84 -4.27 104.71
N ALA A 7 -4.99 -3.81 103.46
CA ALA A 7 -4.00 -3.81 102.36
C ALA A 7 -3.71 -5.17 101.68
N GLU A 8 -3.78 -5.33 100.36
CA GLU A 8 -3.84 -4.35 99.26
C GLU A 8 -4.41 -5.02 97.98
N SER A 9 -5.36 -4.32 97.33
CA SER A 9 -5.94 -4.49 95.97
C SER A 9 -4.99 -3.90 94.89
N PRO A 10 -5.14 -4.11 93.55
CA PRO A 10 -6.37 -4.15 92.72
C PRO A 10 -6.36 -5.22 91.58
N GLN A 11 -7.34 -5.48 90.71
CA GLN A 11 -8.76 -5.14 90.53
C GLN A 11 -9.29 -6.02 89.37
N TYR A 12 -10.46 -6.62 89.56
CA TYR A 12 -11.49 -6.96 88.56
C TYR A 12 -11.01 -7.61 87.24
N GLY A 13 -10.97 -8.93 87.21
CA GLY A 13 -10.58 -9.69 86.02
C GLY A 13 -10.46 -11.20 86.25
N GLU A 14 -10.62 -11.64 87.51
CA GLU A 14 -10.90 -12.99 88.05
C GLU A 14 -12.18 -13.61 87.44
N ASN A 15 -12.34 -13.50 86.12
CA ASN A 15 -13.60 -13.39 85.38
C ASN A 15 -14.35 -14.70 85.18
N ILE A 16 -14.33 -15.53 86.22
CA ILE A 16 -15.28 -16.59 86.58
C ILE A 16 -14.62 -17.24 87.81
N VAL A 17 -14.95 -16.85 89.05
CA VAL A 17 -14.70 -17.63 90.29
C VAL A 17 -15.61 -18.88 90.28
N LYS A 18 -15.50 -19.61 89.17
CA LYS A 18 -16.45 -20.55 88.56
C LYS A 18 -15.68 -21.45 87.54
N ILE A 19 -14.45 -21.90 87.87
CA ILE A 19 -13.23 -22.00 87.00
C ILE A 19 -12.50 -20.66 87.07
N LEU A 20 -12.18 -20.18 88.26
CA LEU A 20 -11.26 -20.83 89.16
C LEU A 20 -11.97 -21.50 90.33
N LYS A 21 -11.71 -22.80 90.45
CA LYS A 21 -11.37 -23.47 91.71
C LYS A 21 -12.51 -23.86 92.67
N ASP A 22 -12.65 -25.08 93.15
CA ASP A 22 -11.78 -26.25 93.06
C ASP A 22 -12.64 -27.49 93.33
N SER A 23 -12.19 -28.63 92.82
CA SER A 23 -11.81 -29.75 93.69
C SER A 23 -12.19 -29.54 95.17
N ASN A 24 -12.89 -30.53 95.74
CA ASN A 24 -12.88 -30.79 97.18
C ASN A 24 -11.60 -30.27 97.83
N GLY A 25 -11.72 -29.54 98.96
CA GLY A 25 -10.60 -29.09 99.78
C GLY A 25 -9.50 -30.15 99.82
N GLY A 26 -8.52 -29.90 98.98
CA GLY A 26 -7.58 -30.85 98.44
C GLY A 26 -6.85 -29.98 97.48
N ASP A 27 -5.74 -29.45 97.99
CA ASP A 27 -4.86 -28.53 97.32
C ASP A 27 -4.97 -28.73 95.80
N PRO A 28 -5.51 -27.76 95.03
CA PRO A 28 -5.70 -27.88 93.59
C PRO A 28 -4.46 -28.38 92.85
N GLU A 29 -3.31 -28.28 93.52
CA GLU A 29 -2.02 -28.63 93.02
C GLU A 29 -1.76 -30.13 92.92
N VAL A 30 -2.28 -30.99 93.81
CA VAL A 30 -1.69 -32.33 93.92
C VAL A 30 -2.49 -33.43 93.25
N THR A 31 -3.81 -33.33 93.04
CA THR A 31 -4.55 -34.57 92.75
C THR A 31 -5.92 -34.40 92.07
N LYS A 32 -6.20 -33.44 91.18
CA LYS A 32 -5.62 -33.25 89.82
C LYS A 32 -4.66 -34.32 89.32
N SER A 33 -3.50 -34.51 89.96
CA SER A 33 -2.58 -35.58 89.56
C SER A 33 -3.13 -37.00 89.74
N THR A 34 -4.11 -37.21 90.62
CA THR A 34 -4.66 -38.52 90.93
C THR A 34 -6.23 -38.43 91.05
N ILE A 35 -6.81 -37.54 90.19
CA ILE A 35 -8.02 -37.82 89.34
C ILE A 35 -7.90 -39.20 88.72
N THR A 36 -6.64 -39.61 88.55
CA THR A 36 -6.21 -40.99 88.51
C THR A 36 -7.31 -41.90 88.98
N GLN A 37 -7.86 -42.49 87.95
CA GLN A 37 -7.39 -43.82 87.65
C GLN A 37 -7.44 -44.65 88.91
N ILE A 38 -8.43 -45.52 88.95
CA ILE A 38 -8.70 -46.39 90.08
C ILE A 38 -9.51 -45.71 91.19
N PHE A 39 -9.95 -44.45 91.03
CA PHE A 39 -11.27 -44.08 91.57
C PHE A 39 -12.29 -44.97 90.89
N THR A 40 -12.41 -46.17 91.44
CA THR A 40 -13.76 -46.70 91.55
C THR A 40 -14.24 -47.22 90.17
N GLN A 41 -13.35 -47.31 89.17
CA GLN A 41 -13.34 -48.35 88.13
C GLN A 41 -13.39 -49.76 88.76
N ILE A 42 -12.84 -49.94 89.96
CA ILE A 42 -12.91 -51.21 90.71
C ILE A 42 -14.20 -51.30 91.53
N LYS A 43 -14.64 -50.20 92.16
CA LYS A 43 -15.68 -50.28 93.19
C LYS A 43 -17.05 -50.71 92.67
N ARG A 44 -17.33 -50.55 91.38
CA ARG A 44 -18.63 -50.98 90.86
C ARG A 44 -18.59 -52.06 89.79
N PHE A 45 -17.41 -52.37 89.28
CA PHE A 45 -17.12 -53.77 88.92
C PHE A 45 -17.44 -54.71 90.11
N GLN A 46 -17.22 -54.29 91.36
CA GLN A 46 -17.62 -55.05 92.55
C GLN A 46 -19.11 -54.93 92.95
N GLU A 47 -19.85 -53.87 92.60
CA GLU A 47 -21.32 -53.89 92.72
C GLU A 47 -21.94 -54.84 91.67
N SER A 48 -21.25 -55.03 90.55
CA SER A 48 -21.48 -56.13 89.60
C SER A 48 -21.13 -57.53 90.15
N ILE A 49 -20.29 -57.65 91.19
CA ILE A 49 -20.14 -58.92 91.95
C ILE A 49 -21.15 -59.00 93.09
N ARG A 50 -21.51 -57.87 93.70
CA ARG A 50 -22.44 -57.84 94.84
C ARG A 50 -23.86 -58.18 94.42
N LYS A 51 -24.32 -57.77 93.23
CA LYS A 51 -25.56 -58.32 92.66
C LYS A 51 -25.38 -59.70 92.00
N ASN A 52 -24.17 -60.15 91.66
CA ASN A 52 -23.95 -61.55 91.26
C ASN A 52 -23.96 -62.52 92.46
N ILE A 53 -23.61 -62.04 93.66
CA ILE A 53 -23.74 -62.78 94.92
C ILE A 53 -25.15 -62.63 95.48
N ASP A 54 -25.79 -61.45 95.35
CA ASP A 54 -27.18 -61.33 95.74
C ASP A 54 -28.10 -62.10 94.75
N ASP A 55 -27.76 -62.23 93.48
CA ASP A 55 -28.40 -63.19 92.56
C ASP A 55 -27.89 -64.66 92.71
N ASN A 56 -27.08 -65.02 93.72
CA ASN A 56 -26.71 -66.44 94.01
C ASN A 56 -26.79 -66.89 95.49
N TYR A 57 -26.90 -65.96 96.43
CA TYR A 57 -26.97 -66.21 97.88
C TYR A 57 -27.96 -65.26 98.59
N VAL A 58 -28.83 -64.52 97.86
CA VAL A 58 -29.98 -63.84 98.49
C VAL A 58 -30.89 -64.87 99.11
N ASP A 59 -30.94 -64.81 100.43
CA ASP A 59 -32.05 -65.13 101.29
C ASP A 59 -31.80 -64.30 102.56
N PHE A 60 -32.73 -63.65 103.25
CA PHE A 60 -34.17 -63.51 103.12
C PHE A 60 -34.60 -62.56 104.27
N MET A 61 -35.67 -61.81 104.08
CA MET A 61 -36.84 -61.59 104.95
C MET A 61 -36.81 -61.92 106.48
N PRO A 62 -37.75 -61.33 107.26
CA PRO A 62 -37.77 -61.39 108.72
C PRO A 62 -38.20 -62.77 109.26
N ASN A 63 -37.39 -63.28 110.19
CA ASN A 63 -37.60 -64.44 111.08
C ASN A 63 -37.88 -65.78 110.38
N GLN A 64 -36.91 -66.16 109.53
CA GLN A 64 -36.58 -67.46 108.93
C GLN A 64 -37.75 -68.27 108.32
N THR A 65 -37.64 -68.54 107.01
CA THR A 65 -38.49 -69.38 106.11
C THR A 65 -39.70 -68.72 105.42
N THR A 66 -39.47 -67.66 104.65
CA THR A 66 -40.49 -67.05 103.76
C THR A 66 -40.11 -67.15 102.26
N VAL A 67 -39.14 -68.01 101.88
CA VAL A 67 -38.44 -68.13 100.56
C VAL A 67 -39.29 -68.71 99.44
N ASP A 68 -40.14 -69.67 99.74
CA ASP A 68 -40.81 -70.45 98.69
C ASP A 68 -42.00 -69.73 98.04
N ALA A 69 -42.57 -68.70 98.67
CA ALA A 69 -43.68 -67.94 98.08
C ALA A 69 -43.22 -67.00 96.96
N PHE A 70 -42.04 -66.39 97.09
CA PHE A 70 -41.50 -65.45 96.09
C PHE A 70 -40.90 -66.13 94.87
N LEU A 71 -40.44 -67.39 94.97
CA LEU A 71 -39.98 -68.15 93.81
C LEU A 71 -41.12 -68.39 92.79
N HIS A 72 -42.34 -68.64 93.28
CA HIS A 72 -43.49 -68.84 92.40
C HIS A 72 -43.99 -67.53 91.78
N GLU A 73 -43.95 -66.42 92.52
CA GLU A 73 -44.30 -65.08 92.04
C GLU A 73 -43.24 -64.54 91.05
N GLY A 74 -41.96 -64.86 91.26
CA GLY A 74 -40.85 -64.51 90.37
C GLY A 74 -40.91 -65.21 89.00
N GLU A 75 -41.26 -66.50 88.95
CA GLU A 75 -41.47 -67.22 87.69
C GLU A 75 -42.66 -66.71 86.87
N GLN A 76 -43.65 -66.10 87.53
CA GLN A 76 -44.80 -65.47 86.88
C GLN A 76 -44.43 -64.07 86.36
N LEU A 77 -43.67 -63.29 87.15
CA LEU A 77 -43.13 -61.98 86.76
C LEU A 77 -42.07 -62.05 85.64
N VAL A 78 -41.27 -63.11 85.56
CA VAL A 78 -40.30 -63.31 84.45
C VAL A 78 -41.02 -63.58 83.13
N ARG A 79 -42.07 -64.42 83.14
CA ARG A 79 -42.91 -64.66 81.94
C ARG A 79 -43.68 -63.42 81.49
N GLU A 80 -44.21 -62.63 82.44
CA GLU A 80 -44.83 -61.34 82.13
C GLU A 80 -43.81 -60.31 81.63
N SER A 81 -42.58 -60.32 82.17
CA SER A 81 -41.49 -59.43 81.74
C SER A 81 -40.96 -59.76 80.35
N GLU A 82 -40.85 -61.04 79.95
CA GLU A 82 -40.42 -61.44 78.61
C GLU A 82 -41.51 -61.14 77.56
N TYR A 83 -42.79 -61.34 77.92
CA TYR A 83 -43.94 -60.93 77.10
C TYR A 83 -44.02 -59.40 76.97
N LEU A 84 -43.78 -58.64 78.05
CA LEU A 84 -43.69 -57.17 78.01
C LEU A 84 -42.46 -56.69 77.24
N LEU A 85 -41.28 -57.33 77.32
CA LEU A 85 -40.10 -56.93 76.56
C LEU A 85 -40.30 -57.12 75.05
N GLN A 86 -40.98 -58.19 74.64
CA GLN A 86 -41.29 -58.45 73.23
C GLN A 86 -42.41 -57.53 72.71
N THR A 87 -43.40 -57.22 73.54
CA THR A 87 -44.51 -56.29 73.22
C THR A 87 -44.04 -54.83 73.25
N VAL A 88 -43.28 -54.40 74.27
CA VAL A 88 -42.69 -53.05 74.37
C VAL A 88 -41.59 -52.83 73.34
N SER A 89 -40.79 -53.84 72.96
CA SER A 89 -39.80 -53.66 71.88
C SER A 89 -40.47 -53.52 70.51
N CYS A 90 -41.56 -54.23 70.23
CA CYS A 90 -42.35 -54.05 69.00
C CYS A 90 -43.19 -52.76 69.02
N GLU A 91 -43.94 -52.48 70.08
CA GLU A 91 -44.79 -51.29 70.23
C GLU A 91 -43.98 -50.00 70.41
N ALA A 92 -42.85 -50.02 71.12
CA ALA A 92 -41.95 -48.87 71.20
C ALA A 92 -41.19 -48.66 69.89
N SER A 93 -40.84 -49.72 69.15
CA SER A 93 -40.24 -49.59 67.81
C SER A 93 -41.25 -49.08 66.78
N GLU A 94 -42.51 -49.52 66.80
CA GLU A 94 -43.57 -49.01 65.92
C GLU A 94 -43.96 -47.58 66.27
N SER A 95 -44.09 -47.24 67.56
CA SER A 95 -44.36 -45.88 68.02
C SER A 95 -43.18 -44.92 67.72
N LEU A 96 -41.93 -45.36 67.87
CA LEU A 96 -40.75 -44.59 67.44
C LEU A 96 -40.69 -44.46 65.92
N ARG A 97 -41.05 -45.50 65.15
CA ARG A 97 -41.06 -45.43 63.69
C ARG A 97 -42.18 -44.51 63.18
N GLN A 98 -43.33 -44.52 63.84
CA GLN A 98 -44.46 -43.64 63.53
C GLN A 98 -44.14 -42.18 63.90
N ALA A 99 -43.62 -41.92 65.11
CA ALA A 99 -43.17 -40.59 65.52
C ALA A 99 -42.00 -40.07 64.67
N ASN A 100 -41.06 -40.92 64.26
CA ASN A 100 -40.00 -40.55 63.31
C ASN A 100 -40.56 -40.29 61.90
N SER A 101 -41.60 -41.00 61.47
CA SER A 101 -42.26 -40.74 60.18
C SER A 101 -43.07 -39.44 60.21
N GLU A 102 -43.73 -39.14 61.33
CA GLU A 102 -44.46 -37.88 61.56
C GLU A 102 -43.49 -36.70 61.68
N LEU A 103 -42.35 -36.89 62.35
CA LEU A 103 -41.28 -35.89 62.41
C LEU A 103 -40.62 -35.69 61.03
N ALA A 104 -40.40 -36.76 60.27
CA ALA A 104 -39.90 -36.66 58.89
C ALA A 104 -40.89 -35.92 57.99
N ALA A 105 -42.19 -36.24 58.08
CA ALA A 105 -43.25 -35.53 57.36
C ALA A 105 -43.31 -34.04 57.75
N CYS A 106 -43.18 -33.72 59.04
CA CYS A 106 -43.14 -32.34 59.54
C CYS A 106 -41.86 -31.60 59.09
N ILE A 107 -40.72 -32.29 59.03
CA ILE A 107 -39.46 -31.73 58.49
C ILE A 107 -39.61 -31.46 56.98
N ASP A 108 -40.24 -32.35 56.23
CA ASP A 108 -40.47 -32.18 54.79
C ASP A 108 -41.49 -31.06 54.51
N GLU A 109 -42.56 -30.96 55.28
CA GLU A 109 -43.54 -29.87 55.22
C GLU A 109 -42.89 -28.51 55.61
N PHE A 110 -42.04 -28.50 56.63
CA PHE A 110 -41.26 -27.32 57.01
C PHE A 110 -40.25 -26.93 55.91
N ARG A 111 -39.61 -27.89 55.25
CA ARG A 111 -38.70 -27.63 54.11
C ARG A 111 -39.45 -27.04 52.92
N GLU A 112 -40.64 -27.57 52.59
CA GLU A 112 -41.49 -27.04 51.53
C GLU A 112 -41.95 -25.61 51.85
N MET A 113 -42.42 -25.37 53.08
CA MET A 113 -42.83 -24.04 53.53
C MET A 113 -41.66 -23.04 53.57
N SER A 114 -40.47 -23.49 53.97
CA SER A 114 -39.24 -22.69 53.92
C SER A 114 -38.84 -22.34 52.49
N LEU A 115 -38.96 -23.28 51.54
CA LEU A 115 -38.68 -23.07 50.13
C LEU A 115 -39.68 -22.08 49.51
N GLY A 116 -40.98 -22.26 49.78
CA GLY A 116 -42.04 -21.34 49.36
C GLY A 116 -41.86 -19.92 49.89
N LEU A 117 -41.44 -19.78 51.15
CA LEU A 117 -41.11 -18.48 51.75
C LEU A 117 -39.92 -17.82 51.05
N ARG A 118 -38.86 -18.58 50.73
CA ARG A 118 -37.67 -18.06 50.01
C ARG A 118 -38.02 -17.60 48.60
N VAL A 119 -38.84 -18.35 47.86
CA VAL A 119 -39.33 -17.97 46.52
C VAL A 119 -40.21 -16.72 46.61
N SER A 120 -41.14 -16.67 47.56
CA SER A 120 -42.02 -15.51 47.78
C SER A 120 -41.22 -14.25 48.13
N TYR A 121 -40.21 -14.38 49.00
CA TYR A 121 -39.31 -13.28 49.35
C TYR A 121 -38.48 -12.80 48.15
N ARG A 122 -38.03 -13.69 47.26
CA ARG A 122 -37.38 -13.30 46.00
C ARG A 122 -38.33 -12.55 45.07
N ILE A 123 -39.59 -12.99 44.94
CA ILE A 123 -40.60 -12.30 44.12
C ILE A 123 -40.89 -10.90 44.68
N LEU A 124 -41.00 -10.75 46.01
CA LEU A 124 -41.17 -9.45 46.65
C LEU A 124 -39.99 -8.51 46.38
N LYS A 125 -38.75 -9.01 46.44
CA LYS A 125 -37.57 -8.22 46.04
C LYS A 125 -37.58 -7.81 44.57
N VAL A 126 -38.06 -8.69 43.69
CA VAL A 126 -38.24 -8.39 42.27
C VAL A 126 -39.25 -7.25 42.07
N ASP A 127 -40.37 -7.27 42.79
CA ASP A 127 -41.39 -6.22 42.70
C ASP A 127 -40.90 -4.87 43.26
N ASP A 128 -40.20 -4.90 44.40
CA ASP A 128 -39.54 -3.74 45.00
C ASP A 128 -38.56 -3.09 44.00
N LEU A 129 -37.70 -3.88 43.35
CA LEU A 129 -36.79 -3.39 42.32
C LEU A 129 -37.53 -2.79 41.11
N PHE A 130 -38.68 -3.35 40.69
CA PHE A 130 -39.49 -2.74 39.65
C PHE A 130 -40.07 -1.39 40.07
N GLN A 131 -40.41 -1.21 41.34
CA GLN A 131 -40.87 0.06 41.88
C GLN A 131 -39.73 1.09 41.92
N CYS A 132 -38.55 0.70 42.40
CA CYS A 132 -37.35 1.54 42.35
C CYS A 132 -36.99 1.96 40.92
N ILE A 133 -37.09 1.05 39.94
CA ILE A 133 -36.88 1.38 38.51
C ILE A 133 -37.88 2.43 38.02
N LYS A 134 -39.14 2.33 38.44
CA LYS A 134 -40.18 3.30 38.04
C LYS A 134 -39.90 4.68 38.63
N GLU A 135 -39.49 4.74 39.89
CA GLU A 135 -39.12 5.98 40.57
C GLU A 135 -37.86 6.60 39.95
N ALA A 136 -36.80 5.83 39.73
CA ALA A 136 -35.57 6.31 39.09
C ALA A 136 -35.80 6.80 37.65
N ASN A 137 -36.65 6.13 36.86
CA ASN A 137 -37.05 6.60 35.54
C ASN A 137 -37.79 7.95 35.59
N SER A 138 -38.61 8.20 36.62
CA SER A 138 -39.32 9.47 36.77
C SER A 138 -38.38 10.65 37.07
N HIS A 139 -37.23 10.38 37.70
CA HIS A 139 -36.18 11.36 37.99
C HIS A 139 -35.09 11.41 36.90
N LYS A 140 -35.18 10.60 35.84
CA LYS A 140 -34.20 10.48 34.75
C LYS A 140 -32.81 10.01 35.20
N GLU A 141 -32.73 9.23 36.27
CA GLU A 141 -31.49 8.69 36.83
C GLU A 141 -31.09 7.39 36.12
N TYR A 142 -30.64 7.47 34.86
CA TYR A 142 -30.48 6.28 34.01
C TYR A 142 -29.40 5.29 34.48
N LEU A 143 -28.32 5.77 35.11
CA LEU A 143 -27.29 4.90 35.71
C LEU A 143 -27.87 4.07 36.86
N VAL A 144 -28.74 4.68 37.67
CA VAL A 144 -29.44 4.01 38.76
C VAL A 144 -30.39 2.95 38.20
N VAL A 145 -31.15 3.28 37.15
CA VAL A 145 -32.03 2.31 36.46
C VAL A 145 -31.23 1.12 35.91
N LEU A 146 -30.05 1.37 35.32
CA LEU A 146 -29.18 0.32 34.79
C LEU A 146 -28.68 -0.63 35.90
N ASP A 147 -28.22 -0.10 37.03
CA ASP A 147 -27.80 -0.90 38.19
C ASP A 147 -28.95 -1.74 38.76
N HIS A 148 -30.14 -1.15 38.89
CA HIS A 148 -31.33 -1.87 39.34
C HIS A 148 -31.76 -2.98 38.36
N LEU A 149 -31.67 -2.74 37.04
CA LEU A 149 -31.89 -3.78 36.02
C LEU A 149 -30.83 -4.88 36.07
N GLY A 150 -29.57 -4.56 36.39
CA GLY A 150 -28.51 -5.54 36.61
C GLY A 150 -28.79 -6.45 37.80
N LYS A 151 -29.19 -5.86 38.94
CA LYS A 151 -29.64 -6.58 40.14
C LYS A 151 -30.89 -7.42 39.89
N LEU A 152 -31.82 -6.90 39.09
CA LEU A 152 -33.05 -7.61 38.72
C LEU A 152 -32.71 -8.83 37.83
N LYS A 153 -31.79 -8.68 36.87
CA LYS A 153 -31.33 -9.77 36.01
C LYS A 153 -30.70 -10.91 36.80
N SER A 154 -29.90 -10.61 37.84
CA SER A 154 -29.27 -11.64 38.67
C SER A 154 -30.27 -12.40 39.56
N LEU A 155 -31.40 -11.78 39.90
CA LEU A 155 -32.49 -12.42 40.64
C LEU A 155 -33.41 -13.27 39.75
N ILE A 156 -33.59 -12.90 38.47
CA ILE A 156 -34.44 -13.59 37.49
C ILE A 156 -33.71 -14.77 36.83
N SER A 157 -32.42 -14.59 36.51
CA SER A 157 -31.58 -15.51 35.76
C SER A 157 -30.33 -15.82 36.59
N CYS A 158 -30.50 -16.70 37.58
CA CYS A 158 -29.41 -17.21 38.40
C CYS A 158 -29.02 -18.61 37.90
N ASP A 159 -27.78 -18.79 37.42
CA ASP A 159 -27.23 -20.08 36.94
C ASP A 159 -26.84 -21.04 38.08
N SER A 160 -27.17 -20.71 39.32
CA SER A 160 -26.78 -21.47 40.51
C SER A 160 -27.44 -22.84 40.65
N GLY A 161 -28.46 -23.14 39.82
CA GLY A 161 -29.16 -24.44 39.83
C GLY A 161 -29.87 -24.75 41.16
N SER A 162 -30.16 -23.72 41.97
CA SER A 162 -30.74 -23.89 43.30
C SER A 162 -32.20 -24.35 43.21
N ASP A 163 -32.68 -25.05 44.24
CA ASP A 163 -34.09 -25.48 44.30
C ASP A 163 -35.06 -24.28 44.22
N VAL A 164 -34.61 -23.10 44.67
CA VAL A 164 -35.37 -21.83 44.56
C VAL A 164 -35.51 -21.39 43.09
N ASP A 165 -34.47 -21.55 42.27
CA ASP A 165 -34.50 -21.18 40.84
C ASP A 165 -35.46 -22.08 40.06
N ARG A 166 -35.45 -23.39 40.35
CA ARG A 166 -36.33 -24.38 39.73
C ARG A 166 -37.80 -24.15 40.06
N VAL A 167 -38.09 -23.78 41.31
CA VAL A 167 -39.47 -23.48 41.73
C VAL A 167 -39.93 -22.14 41.15
N LEU A 168 -39.06 -21.12 41.13
CA LEU A 168 -39.38 -19.81 40.53
C LEU A 168 -39.71 -19.93 39.04
N GLN A 169 -38.95 -20.71 38.26
CA GLN A 169 -39.21 -20.94 36.83
C GLN A 169 -40.56 -21.64 36.56
N LYS A 170 -41.06 -22.42 37.53
CA LYS A 170 -42.36 -23.10 37.43
C LYS A 170 -43.53 -22.23 37.92
N CYS A 171 -43.27 -21.05 38.51
CA CYS A 171 -44.33 -20.16 38.94
C CYS A 171 -45.01 -19.48 37.75
N ASN A 172 -46.34 -19.37 37.79
CA ASN A 172 -47.14 -18.74 36.72
C ASN A 172 -46.77 -17.27 36.44
N CYS A 173 -46.14 -16.58 37.40
CA CYS A 173 -45.72 -15.19 37.26
C CYS A 173 -44.34 -15.00 36.60
N TYR A 174 -43.56 -16.07 36.41
CA TYR A 174 -42.19 -15.99 35.90
C TYR A 174 -42.11 -15.39 34.50
N ASP A 175 -42.96 -15.88 33.58
CA ASP A 175 -43.01 -15.35 32.22
C ASP A 175 -43.43 -13.88 32.19
N THR A 176 -44.37 -13.49 33.05
CA THR A 176 -44.81 -12.09 33.20
C THR A 176 -43.70 -11.20 33.74
N ILE A 177 -42.91 -11.69 34.70
CA ILE A 177 -41.73 -10.98 35.25
C ILE A 177 -40.67 -10.81 34.16
N ASN A 178 -40.40 -11.86 33.36
CA ASN A 178 -39.48 -11.80 32.23
C ASN A 178 -39.91 -10.80 31.17
N VAL A 179 -41.19 -10.81 30.78
CA VAL A 179 -41.74 -9.83 29.83
C VAL A 179 -41.62 -8.41 30.39
N LYS A 180 -41.96 -8.19 31.67
CA LYS A 180 -41.83 -6.89 32.32
C LYS A 180 -40.37 -6.41 32.39
N TYR A 181 -39.43 -7.30 32.68
CA TYR A 181 -38.00 -7.01 32.63
C TYR A 181 -37.54 -6.59 31.23
N LEU A 182 -37.88 -7.37 30.20
CA LEU A 182 -37.55 -7.05 28.80
C LEU A 182 -38.17 -5.72 28.36
N MET A 183 -39.41 -5.44 28.77
CA MET A 183 -40.04 -4.14 28.52
C MET A 183 -39.28 -2.99 29.19
N GLN A 184 -38.90 -3.12 30.46
CA GLN A 184 -38.15 -2.07 31.17
C GLN A 184 -36.75 -1.85 30.57
N ALA A 185 -36.06 -2.93 30.16
CA ALA A 185 -34.77 -2.82 29.46
C ALA A 185 -34.91 -2.07 28.13
N LYS A 186 -35.97 -2.36 27.36
CA LYS A 186 -36.25 -1.68 26.08
C LYS A 186 -36.66 -0.22 26.26
N ILE A 187 -37.43 0.09 27.31
CA ILE A 187 -37.77 1.48 27.67
C ILE A 187 -36.51 2.26 28.04
N LEU A 188 -35.61 1.67 28.83
CA LEU A 188 -34.33 2.29 29.15
C LEU A 188 -33.51 2.58 27.89
N GLU A 189 -33.40 1.62 26.97
CA GLU A 189 -32.69 1.79 25.70
C GLU A 189 -33.28 2.94 24.87
N GLN A 190 -34.60 3.00 24.74
CA GLN A 190 -35.29 4.08 24.02
C GLN A 190 -35.10 5.45 24.68
N ASN A 191 -35.23 5.52 26.01
CA ASN A 191 -35.05 6.76 26.76
C ASN A 191 -33.60 7.26 26.69
N LEU A 192 -32.63 6.35 26.80
CA LEU A 192 -31.20 6.66 26.66
C LEU A 192 -30.86 7.14 25.25
N GLN A 193 -31.41 6.49 24.22
CA GLN A 193 -31.21 6.93 22.84
C GLN A 193 -31.81 8.32 22.60
N GLN A 194 -33.06 8.55 23.03
CA GLN A 194 -33.70 9.86 22.90
C GLN A 194 -32.92 10.94 23.65
N ARG A 195 -32.46 10.63 24.87
CA ARG A 195 -31.66 11.57 25.66
C ARG A 195 -30.31 11.85 25.02
N PHE A 196 -29.66 10.84 24.45
CA PHE A 196 -28.42 11.00 23.72
C PHE A 196 -28.63 11.87 22.47
N GLU A 197 -29.71 11.67 21.72
CA GLU A 197 -30.06 12.51 20.55
C GLU A 197 -30.43 13.95 20.93
N GLU A 198 -30.94 14.19 22.15
CA GLU A 198 -31.13 15.55 22.68
C GLU A 198 -29.79 16.23 22.96
N LEU A 199 -28.83 15.51 23.55
CA LEU A 199 -27.53 16.04 23.99
C LEU A 199 -26.48 16.10 22.88
N VAL A 200 -26.58 15.21 21.89
CA VAL A 200 -25.66 15.08 20.76
C VAL A 200 -26.47 14.97 19.47
N GLN A 201 -26.33 15.97 18.60
CA GLN A 201 -27.07 16.03 17.35
C GLN A 201 -26.11 15.98 16.16
N PHE A 202 -26.33 14.99 15.29
CA PHE A 202 -25.67 14.85 14.01
C PHE A 202 -26.68 15.13 12.90
N THR A 203 -26.52 16.24 12.20
CA THR A 203 -27.43 16.62 11.12
C THR A 203 -26.69 16.83 9.82
N GLU A 204 -27.31 16.38 8.72
CA GLU A 204 -26.83 16.63 7.37
C GLU A 204 -27.89 17.38 6.56
N LYS A 205 -27.45 18.39 5.81
CA LYS A 205 -28.25 19.13 4.85
C LYS A 205 -27.57 19.08 3.51
N SER A 206 -28.18 18.37 2.57
CA SER A 206 -27.70 18.27 1.20
C SER A 206 -28.36 19.34 0.33
N PHE A 207 -27.55 20.15 -0.32
CA PHE A 207 -27.95 21.13 -1.33
C PHE A 207 -27.58 20.60 -2.72
N SER A 208 -28.06 21.28 -3.77
CA SER A 208 -27.87 20.81 -5.16
C SER A 208 -26.40 20.65 -5.59
N GLN A 209 -25.45 21.35 -4.97
CA GLN A 209 -24.01 21.28 -5.30
C GLN A 209 -23.08 21.16 -4.10
N SER A 210 -23.62 21.17 -2.88
CA SER A 210 -22.86 21.16 -1.64
C SER A 210 -23.58 20.38 -0.56
N LYS A 211 -22.83 19.94 0.44
CA LYS A 211 -23.36 19.27 1.62
C LYS A 211 -22.83 20.01 2.85
N CYS A 212 -23.73 20.25 3.80
CA CYS A 212 -23.42 20.86 5.09
C CYS A 212 -23.74 19.86 6.19
N VAL A 213 -22.76 19.56 7.02
CA VAL A 213 -22.86 18.65 8.16
C VAL A 213 -22.69 19.47 9.43
N THR A 214 -23.56 19.27 10.40
CA THR A 214 -23.50 19.94 11.69
C THR A 214 -23.40 18.90 12.79
N LEU A 215 -22.38 19.05 13.63
CA LEU A 215 -22.20 18.33 14.88
C LEU A 215 -22.52 19.31 16.01
N GLN A 216 -23.43 18.94 16.91
CA GLN A 216 -23.74 19.69 18.12
C GLN A 216 -23.59 18.78 19.33
N VAL A 217 -22.84 19.23 20.33
CA VAL A 217 -22.57 18.50 21.56
C VAL A 217 -22.91 19.41 22.74
N SER A 218 -23.69 18.92 23.69
CA SER A 218 -24.12 19.73 24.84
C SER A 218 -22.94 20.18 25.70
N THR A 219 -23.05 21.38 26.27
CA THR A 219 -22.10 21.94 27.25
C THR A 219 -22.31 21.37 28.67
N ASP A 220 -23.45 20.71 28.94
CA ASP A 220 -23.68 20.00 30.21
C ASP A 220 -22.91 18.66 30.23
N VAL A 221 -21.61 18.78 30.56
CA VAL A 221 -20.67 17.66 30.59
C VAL A 221 -21.14 16.54 31.51
N ASN A 222 -21.71 16.85 32.68
CA ASN A 222 -22.10 15.83 33.65
C ASN A 222 -23.25 14.97 33.12
N GLN A 223 -24.32 15.58 32.62
CA GLN A 223 -25.45 14.83 32.09
C GLN A 223 -25.10 14.06 30.81
N LEU A 224 -24.25 14.64 29.97
CA LEU A 224 -23.75 13.97 28.77
C LEU A 224 -22.92 12.74 29.13
N GLN A 225 -21.96 12.86 30.05
CA GLN A 225 -21.11 11.75 30.45
C GLN A 225 -21.91 10.62 31.12
N ASP A 226 -22.86 10.95 32.00
CA ASP A 226 -23.73 9.96 32.64
C ASP A 226 -24.60 9.21 31.62
N THR A 227 -25.19 9.95 30.66
CA THR A 227 -26.03 9.37 29.61
C THR A 227 -25.22 8.47 28.67
N VAL A 228 -24.05 8.94 28.24
CA VAL A 228 -23.14 8.17 27.37
C VAL A 228 -22.65 6.92 28.08
N MET A 229 -22.24 7.03 29.34
CA MET A 229 -21.81 5.89 30.15
C MET A 229 -22.91 4.84 30.26
N ALA A 230 -24.13 5.25 30.63
CA ALA A 230 -25.28 4.35 30.71
C ALA A 230 -25.62 3.71 29.35
N LEU A 231 -25.55 4.47 28.25
CA LEU A 231 -25.86 4.01 26.89
C LEU A 231 -24.90 2.91 26.42
N PHE A 232 -23.59 3.10 26.61
CA PHE A 232 -22.59 2.11 26.21
C PHE A 232 -22.60 0.87 27.12
N GLN A 233 -22.85 1.03 28.43
CA GLN A 233 -23.05 -0.11 29.33
C GLN A 233 -24.32 -0.92 29.00
N ALA A 234 -25.36 -0.27 28.45
CA ALA A 234 -26.56 -0.93 27.96
C ALA A 234 -26.38 -1.69 26.63
N ARG A 235 -25.14 -1.81 26.11
CA ARG A 235 -24.79 -2.47 24.84
C ARG A 235 -25.41 -1.80 23.60
N TYR A 236 -25.42 -0.47 23.59
CA TYR A 236 -25.78 0.31 22.41
C TYR A 236 -24.92 -0.08 21.19
N ASN A 237 -25.52 -0.01 20.00
CA ASN A 237 -24.82 -0.26 18.73
C ASN A 237 -24.36 1.07 18.10
N PRO A 238 -23.05 1.40 18.14
CA PRO A 238 -22.52 2.68 17.68
C PRO A 238 -22.36 2.79 16.16
N VAL A 239 -22.67 1.73 15.37
CA VAL A 239 -22.37 1.67 13.93
C VAL A 239 -22.94 2.86 13.15
N LYS A 240 -24.20 3.26 13.40
CA LYS A 240 -24.80 4.40 12.67
C LYS A 240 -24.06 5.71 12.90
N MET A 241 -23.60 5.94 14.13
CA MET A 241 -22.79 7.11 14.48
C MET A 241 -21.42 7.03 13.82
N CYS A 242 -20.78 5.86 13.87
CA CYS A 242 -19.47 5.62 13.27
C CYS A 242 -19.51 5.84 11.75
N ASP A 243 -20.52 5.29 11.07
CA ASP A 243 -20.75 5.46 9.64
C ASP A 243 -20.99 6.94 9.30
N PHE A 244 -21.77 7.65 10.11
CA PHE A 244 -22.00 9.08 9.92
C PHE A 244 -20.70 9.88 10.03
N LEU A 245 -19.90 9.66 11.08
CA LEU A 245 -18.63 10.36 11.27
C LEU A 245 -17.64 10.05 10.15
N LEU A 246 -17.56 8.78 9.72
CA LEU A 246 -16.66 8.38 8.64
C LEU A 246 -17.08 8.98 7.30
N GLU A 247 -18.32 8.74 6.85
CA GLU A 247 -18.78 9.11 5.51
C GLU A 247 -19.04 10.61 5.35
N ASN A 248 -19.50 11.28 6.39
CA ASN A 248 -19.93 12.67 6.30
C ASN A 248 -18.91 13.67 6.83
N CYS A 249 -17.97 13.24 7.68
CA CYS A 249 -16.93 14.11 8.25
C CYS A 249 -15.54 13.72 7.74
N PHE A 250 -15.01 12.55 8.13
CA PHE A 250 -13.60 12.21 7.89
C PHE A 250 -13.27 11.99 6.40
N VAL A 251 -14.09 11.22 5.66
CA VAL A 251 -13.88 10.98 4.22
C VAL A 251 -13.88 12.29 3.42
N PRO A 252 -14.85 13.21 3.58
CA PRO A 252 -14.82 14.51 2.91
C PRO A 252 -13.63 15.38 3.30
N ILE A 253 -13.22 15.40 4.58
CA ILE A 253 -12.06 16.18 5.04
C ILE A 253 -10.77 15.73 4.32
N ILE A 254 -10.60 14.42 4.11
CA ILE A 254 -9.41 13.86 3.44
C ILE A 254 -9.44 14.16 1.93
N LEU A 255 -10.60 13.98 1.28
CA LEU A 255 -10.68 13.99 -0.18
C LEU A 255 -10.94 15.36 -0.80
N LYS A 256 -11.51 16.31 -0.05
CA LYS A 256 -12.06 17.56 -0.59
C LYS A 256 -11.70 18.77 0.29
N PRO A 257 -11.63 19.98 -0.27
CA PRO A 257 -11.61 21.20 0.54
C PRO A 257 -12.90 21.31 1.35
N VAL A 258 -12.77 21.40 2.67
CA VAL A 258 -13.88 21.56 3.61
C VAL A 258 -13.71 22.88 4.37
N LEU A 259 -14.79 23.66 4.45
CA LEU A 259 -14.87 24.80 5.37
C LEU A 259 -15.39 24.30 6.72
N LEU A 260 -14.61 24.52 7.78
CA LEU A 260 -15.02 24.23 9.16
C LEU A 260 -15.31 25.54 9.89
N GLU A 261 -16.47 25.61 10.53
CA GLU A 261 -16.88 26.70 11.42
C GLU A 261 -17.14 26.12 12.81
N TYR A 262 -16.32 26.50 13.77
CA TYR A 262 -16.46 26.12 15.18
C TYR A 262 -17.08 27.29 15.95
N CYS A 263 -18.19 27.05 16.63
CA CYS A 263 -18.98 28.07 17.32
C CYS A 263 -19.30 27.63 18.75
N GLU A 264 -18.87 28.43 19.73
CA GLU A 264 -19.17 28.28 21.16
C GLU A 264 -20.20 29.31 21.66
N GLU A 265 -20.84 30.06 20.75
CA GLU A 265 -21.70 31.20 21.14
C GLU A 265 -23.04 30.77 21.78
N SER A 266 -23.47 29.52 21.61
CA SER A 266 -24.67 28.99 22.29
C SER A 266 -24.35 28.50 23.70
N PRO A 267 -25.10 28.93 24.74
CA PRO A 267 -24.85 28.52 26.12
C PRO A 267 -25.03 27.01 26.35
N ASP A 268 -25.87 26.36 25.53
CA ASP A 268 -26.30 24.98 25.74
C ASP A 268 -25.53 23.92 24.91
N TYR A 269 -24.86 24.34 23.82
CA TYR A 269 -24.18 23.44 22.88
C TYR A 269 -22.91 24.04 22.29
N VAL A 270 -21.91 23.18 22.07
CA VAL A 270 -20.77 23.44 21.17
C VAL A 270 -21.16 22.95 19.78
N GLN A 271 -20.99 23.81 18.77
CA GLN A 271 -21.39 23.50 17.39
C GLN A 271 -20.19 23.52 16.44
N LEU A 272 -20.04 22.45 15.65
CA LEU A 272 -19.10 22.39 14.52
C LEU A 272 -19.87 22.18 13.21
N ARG A 273 -19.68 23.09 12.24
CA ARG A 273 -20.26 22.98 10.90
C ARG A 273 -19.18 22.68 9.88
N LEU A 274 -19.43 21.70 9.02
CA LEU A 274 -18.56 21.28 7.93
C LEU A 274 -19.30 21.47 6.60
N SER A 275 -18.73 22.23 5.66
CA SER A 275 -19.34 22.46 4.35
C SER A 275 -18.39 22.09 3.22
N TYR A 276 -18.85 21.27 2.27
CA TYR A 276 -18.05 20.81 1.13
C TYR A 276 -18.88 20.60 -0.15
N SER A 277 -18.20 20.58 -1.31
CA SER A 277 -18.86 20.41 -2.61
C SER A 277 -19.11 18.93 -2.95
N LEU A 278 -20.24 18.68 -3.62
CA LEU A 278 -20.61 17.35 -4.15
C LEU A 278 -20.08 17.09 -5.57
N LYS A 279 -19.56 18.11 -6.26
CA LYS A 279 -18.96 17.93 -7.60
C LYS A 279 -17.70 17.07 -7.53
N GLU A 280 -17.41 16.32 -8.59
CA GLU A 280 -16.11 15.67 -8.76
C GLU A 280 -15.02 16.75 -8.86
N ILE A 281 -14.03 16.63 -7.98
CA ILE A 281 -12.94 17.60 -7.86
C ILE A 281 -11.72 17.01 -8.58
N SER A 282 -11.03 17.84 -9.36
CA SER A 282 -9.75 17.46 -9.97
C SER A 282 -8.71 17.13 -8.89
N LYS A 283 -7.80 16.19 -9.15
CA LYS A 283 -6.72 15.82 -8.21
C LYS A 283 -5.88 17.01 -7.72
N SER A 284 -5.87 18.12 -8.47
CA SER A 284 -5.14 19.36 -8.15
C SER A 284 -5.75 20.21 -7.03
N LEU A 285 -7.00 19.96 -6.63
CA LEU A 285 -7.73 20.76 -5.65
C LEU A 285 -7.88 20.03 -4.31
N ARG A 286 -7.05 19.01 -4.05
CA ARG A 286 -7.02 18.31 -2.76
C ARG A 286 -6.47 19.23 -1.65
N PRO A 287 -6.98 19.12 -0.40
CA PRO A 287 -6.43 19.87 0.72
C PRO A 287 -5.00 19.41 1.05
N SER A 288 -4.20 20.29 1.67
CA SER A 288 -2.89 19.90 2.21
C SER A 288 -3.06 18.99 3.43
N TYR A 289 -2.10 18.09 3.65
CA TYR A 289 -2.14 17.17 4.79
C TYR A 289 -2.21 17.91 6.14
N ASN A 290 -1.51 19.06 6.26
CA ASN A 290 -1.58 19.93 7.43
C ASN A 290 -3.02 20.39 7.73
N LYS A 291 -3.77 20.79 6.70
CA LYS A 291 -5.16 21.22 6.87
C LYS A 291 -6.08 20.05 7.19
N VAL A 292 -5.82 18.88 6.61
CA VAL A 292 -6.53 17.63 6.94
C VAL A 292 -6.35 17.29 8.42
N PHE A 293 -5.12 17.30 8.93
CA PHE A 293 -4.82 17.03 10.35
C PHE A 293 -5.48 18.04 11.28
N GLU A 294 -5.40 19.34 10.97
CA GLU A 294 -6.05 20.40 11.74
C GLU A 294 -7.57 20.20 11.82
N ASN A 295 -8.20 19.90 10.69
CA ASN A 295 -9.65 19.70 10.62
C ASN A 295 -10.09 18.43 11.37
N ILE A 296 -9.31 17.34 11.31
CA ILE A 296 -9.58 16.12 12.07
C ILE A 296 -9.44 16.37 13.57
N LYS A 297 -8.39 17.09 13.99
CA LYS A 297 -8.21 17.51 15.39
C LYS A 297 -9.43 18.28 15.88
N LEU A 298 -9.92 19.27 15.11
CA LEU A 298 -11.11 20.05 15.47
C LEU A 298 -12.38 19.19 15.62
N VAL A 299 -12.61 18.21 14.73
CA VAL A 299 -13.74 17.28 14.86
C VAL A 299 -13.65 16.47 16.15
N LEU A 300 -12.47 15.92 16.45
CA LEU A 300 -12.25 15.12 17.66
C LEU A 300 -12.34 15.97 18.93
N THR A 301 -11.85 17.22 18.90
CA THR A 301 -12.00 18.17 20.01
C THR A 301 -13.46 18.51 20.28
N CYS A 302 -14.27 18.74 19.24
CA CYS A 302 -15.71 18.97 19.38
C CYS A 302 -16.44 17.77 20.03
N LEU A 303 -16.00 16.55 19.74
CA LEU A 303 -16.57 15.32 20.28
C LEU A 303 -15.95 14.87 21.62
N SER A 304 -14.96 15.60 22.15
CA SER A 304 -14.18 15.18 23.33
C SER A 304 -15.04 14.93 24.57
N ASN A 305 -16.13 15.69 24.76
CA ASN A 305 -17.05 15.51 25.89
C ASN A 305 -17.81 14.17 25.86
N ILE A 306 -17.86 13.49 24.71
CA ILE A 306 -18.46 12.15 24.55
C ILE A 306 -17.45 11.05 24.93
N ASN A 307 -16.15 11.37 25.00
CA ASN A 307 -15.12 10.37 25.24
C ASN A 307 -15.01 9.99 26.73
N VAL A 308 -15.91 9.12 27.18
CA VAL A 308 -15.99 8.63 28.58
C VAL A 308 -15.38 7.23 28.69
N SER A 309 -14.81 6.92 29.86
CA SER A 309 -14.37 5.56 30.21
C SER A 309 -15.58 4.68 30.50
N VAL A 310 -15.83 3.66 29.66
CA VAL A 310 -16.96 2.72 29.77
C VAL A 310 -16.58 1.50 30.64
N SER A 311 -15.31 1.11 30.59
CA SER A 311 -14.72 0.06 31.41
C SER A 311 -13.25 0.40 31.73
N ASN A 312 -12.61 -0.34 32.64
CA ASN A 312 -11.24 -0.07 33.08
C ASN A 312 -10.24 0.12 31.93
N ASP A 313 -10.48 -0.51 30.77
CA ASP A 313 -9.59 -0.49 29.61
C ASP A 313 -10.23 0.04 28.31
N GLN A 314 -11.48 0.55 28.32
CA GLN A 314 -12.14 1.02 27.09
C GLN A 314 -12.83 2.37 27.27
N GLN A 315 -12.50 3.30 26.37
CA GLN A 315 -13.21 4.56 26.20
C GLN A 315 -14.13 4.52 24.98
N VAL A 316 -15.08 5.46 24.92
CA VAL A 316 -16.00 5.57 23.78
C VAL A 316 -15.26 5.74 22.46
N PHE A 317 -14.19 6.55 22.42
CA PHE A 317 -13.41 6.72 21.20
C PHE A 317 -12.68 5.44 20.78
N SER A 318 -12.32 4.57 21.72
CA SER A 318 -11.76 3.25 21.40
C SER A 318 -12.79 2.38 20.68
N ILE A 319 -14.06 2.43 21.11
CA ILE A 319 -15.16 1.70 20.46
C ILE A 319 -15.41 2.26 19.06
N ILE A 320 -15.44 3.59 18.90
CA ILE A 320 -15.57 4.24 17.58
C ILE A 320 -14.39 3.86 16.68
N GLY A 321 -13.18 3.90 17.24
CA GLY A 321 -11.92 3.53 16.62
C GLY A 321 -11.96 2.14 16.02
N GLU A 322 -12.36 1.12 16.80
CA GLU A 322 -12.49 -0.26 16.30
C GLU A 322 -13.38 -0.39 15.05
N HIS A 323 -14.40 0.46 14.91
CA HIS A 323 -15.27 0.46 13.74
C HIS A 323 -14.69 1.21 12.53
N ILE A 324 -13.97 2.32 12.73
CA ILE A 324 -13.58 3.22 11.62
C ILE A 324 -12.08 3.22 11.28
N LYS A 325 -11.20 2.82 12.21
CA LYS A 325 -9.76 3.08 12.15
C LYS A 325 -9.10 2.52 10.90
N GLN A 326 -9.42 1.27 10.51
CA GLN A 326 -8.79 0.65 9.33
C GLN A 326 -9.06 1.45 8.05
N ARG A 327 -10.33 1.77 7.78
CA ARG A 327 -10.69 2.53 6.58
C ARG A 327 -10.21 3.97 6.64
N PHE A 328 -10.31 4.60 7.80
CA PHE A 328 -9.85 5.97 8.03
C PHE A 328 -8.34 6.11 7.79
N LEU A 329 -7.52 5.26 8.41
CA LEU A 329 -6.05 5.32 8.29
C LEU A 329 -5.60 4.98 6.86
N ASN A 330 -6.20 3.97 6.22
CA ASN A 330 -5.89 3.64 4.83
C ASN A 330 -6.20 4.80 3.88
N LEU A 331 -7.36 5.45 4.03
CA LEU A 331 -7.70 6.63 3.23
C LEU A 331 -6.74 7.80 3.48
N LEU A 332 -6.33 8.01 4.73
CA LEU A 332 -5.38 9.06 5.07
C LEU A 332 -4.04 8.83 4.37
N VAL A 333 -3.52 7.60 4.39
CA VAL A 333 -2.27 7.25 3.71
C VAL A 333 -2.42 7.36 2.19
N ASP A 334 -3.40 6.66 1.62
CA ASP A 334 -3.51 6.48 0.17
C ASP A 334 -3.96 7.74 -0.57
N ASP A 335 -4.84 8.53 0.04
CA ASP A 335 -5.47 9.68 -0.62
C ASP A 335 -5.01 11.05 -0.11
N CYS A 336 -4.27 11.11 1.01
CA CYS A 336 -3.70 12.36 1.50
C CYS A 336 -2.16 12.32 1.57
N LEU A 337 -1.59 11.43 2.38
CA LEU A 337 -0.14 11.45 2.68
C LEU A 337 0.73 11.10 1.48
N LYS A 338 0.35 10.11 0.66
CA LYS A 338 1.11 9.75 -0.56
C LYS A 338 1.24 10.90 -1.55
N TYR A 339 0.29 11.84 -1.57
CA TYR A 339 0.34 13.00 -2.46
C TYR A 339 1.16 14.17 -1.90
N ALA A 340 1.47 14.14 -0.60
CA ALA A 340 2.34 15.11 0.07
C ALA A 340 3.82 14.74 -0.01
N ILE A 341 4.15 13.58 -0.61
CA ILE A 341 5.52 13.12 -0.77
C ILE A 341 6.27 14.09 -1.71
N PRO A 342 7.46 14.57 -1.31
CA PRO A 342 8.30 15.45 -2.11
C PRO A 342 8.64 14.87 -3.49
N LYS A 343 8.76 15.73 -4.50
CA LYS A 343 9.08 15.32 -5.89
C LYS A 343 10.51 15.61 -6.30
N ASN A 344 11.25 16.38 -5.49
CA ASN A 344 12.63 16.74 -5.72
C ASN A 344 13.39 16.88 -4.38
N MET A 345 14.73 16.92 -4.44
CA MET A 345 15.57 16.97 -3.24
C MET A 345 15.36 18.24 -2.41
N ASN A 346 15.08 19.39 -3.03
CA ASN A 346 14.83 20.63 -2.29
C ASN A 346 13.56 20.52 -1.44
N GLU A 347 12.47 20.01 -2.03
CA GLU A 347 11.22 19.74 -1.30
C GLU A 347 11.41 18.68 -0.21
N TYR A 348 12.34 17.74 -0.39
CA TYR A 348 12.66 16.72 0.60
C TYR A 348 13.38 17.30 1.81
N GLU A 349 14.37 18.17 1.59
CA GLU A 349 15.12 18.85 2.65
C GLU A 349 14.22 19.77 3.51
N GLU A 350 13.19 20.37 2.92
CA GLU A 350 12.21 21.22 3.62
C GLU A 350 11.02 20.43 4.22
N CYS A 351 10.94 19.12 4.01
CA CYS A 351 9.77 18.32 4.34
C CYS A 351 9.68 17.98 5.84
N THR A 352 8.59 18.38 6.50
CA THR A 352 8.28 17.99 7.90
C THR A 352 7.30 16.83 8.02
N LEU A 353 6.89 16.23 6.90
CA LEU A 353 5.77 15.27 6.83
C LEU A 353 5.93 14.09 7.80
N VAL A 354 7.13 13.53 7.94
CA VAL A 354 7.36 12.38 8.84
C VAL A 354 7.13 12.79 10.30
N GLU A 355 7.67 13.93 10.72
CA GLU A 355 7.49 14.45 12.07
C GLU A 355 6.02 14.79 12.35
N ASP A 356 5.34 15.42 11.39
CA ASP A 356 3.93 15.77 11.48
C ASP A 356 3.03 14.52 11.60
N VAL A 357 3.35 13.45 10.86
CA VAL A 357 2.61 12.18 10.92
C VAL A 357 2.82 11.49 12.27
N ILE A 358 4.04 11.47 12.81
CA ILE A 358 4.32 10.89 14.13
C ILE A 358 3.59 11.67 15.23
N GLN A 359 3.61 13.00 15.17
CA GLN A 359 2.86 13.83 16.12
C GLN A 359 1.34 13.62 16.00
N PHE A 360 0.85 13.42 14.79
CA PHE A 360 -0.57 13.13 14.55
C PHE A 360 -0.96 11.74 15.05
N GLU A 361 -0.13 10.72 14.85
CA GLU A 361 -0.34 9.36 15.37
C GLU A 361 -0.39 9.37 16.91
N HIS A 362 0.55 10.06 17.57
CA HIS A 362 0.51 10.25 19.03
C HIS A 362 -0.78 10.94 19.48
N PHE A 363 -1.21 12.01 18.81
CA PHE A 363 -2.47 12.66 19.13
C PHE A 363 -3.66 11.69 19.03
N LEU A 364 -3.76 10.87 17.96
CA LEU A 364 -4.85 9.92 17.82
C LEU A 364 -4.84 8.83 18.92
N ALA A 365 -3.65 8.43 19.38
CA ALA A 365 -3.47 7.51 20.50
C ALA A 365 -3.84 8.16 21.85
N ASP A 366 -3.47 9.42 22.06
CA ASP A 366 -3.81 10.20 23.26
C ASP A 366 -5.32 10.39 23.43
N VAL A 367 -6.07 10.53 22.34
CA VAL A 367 -7.55 10.56 22.36
C VAL A 367 -8.16 9.16 22.28
N PHE A 368 -7.37 8.10 22.40
CA PHE A 368 -7.81 6.69 22.44
C PHE A 368 -8.59 6.22 21.19
N LEU A 369 -8.45 6.90 20.05
CA LEU A 369 -9.10 6.52 18.79
C LEU A 369 -8.36 5.36 18.10
N ILE A 370 -7.05 5.28 18.30
CA ILE A 370 -6.19 4.20 17.82
C ILE A 370 -5.35 3.65 18.97
N ASN A 371 -4.85 2.43 18.82
CA ASN A 371 -3.82 1.89 19.69
C ASN A 371 -2.49 1.84 18.92
N ALA A 372 -1.53 2.68 19.32
CA ALA A 372 -0.23 2.80 18.64
C ALA A 372 0.59 1.49 18.61
N GLU A 373 0.35 0.55 19.52
CA GLU A 373 1.05 -0.75 19.51
C GLU A 373 0.52 -1.69 18.42
N THR A 374 -0.79 -1.62 18.14
CA THR A 374 -1.46 -2.53 17.18
C THR A 374 -1.70 -1.89 15.82
N ASP A 375 -2.04 -0.61 15.80
CA ASP A 375 -2.50 0.12 14.62
C ASP A 375 -1.33 0.83 13.91
N ARG A 376 -0.39 0.05 13.39
CA ARG A 376 0.89 0.55 12.84
C ARG A 376 0.79 1.19 11.44
N THR A 377 -0.39 1.54 10.92
CA THR A 377 -0.54 2.00 9.52
C THR A 377 0.21 3.31 9.24
N LEU A 378 0.22 4.27 10.19
CA LEU A 378 0.95 5.53 10.03
C LEU A 378 2.44 5.35 10.29
N SER A 379 2.80 4.59 11.33
CA SER A 379 4.18 4.13 11.56
C SER A 379 4.79 3.39 10.36
N ASP A 380 4.05 2.48 9.71
CA ASP A 380 4.49 1.76 8.52
C ASP A 380 4.72 2.70 7.33
N PHE A 381 3.93 3.78 7.23
CA PHE A 381 4.13 4.82 6.23
C PHE A 381 5.41 5.61 6.49
N THR A 382 5.69 6.00 7.74
CA THR A 382 6.90 6.75 8.10
C THR A 382 8.16 5.90 7.96
N GLU A 383 8.12 4.62 8.36
CA GLU A 383 9.21 3.66 8.15
C GLU A 383 9.54 3.47 6.66
N LYS A 384 8.54 3.50 5.78
CA LYS A 384 8.69 3.35 4.32
C LYS A 384 8.82 4.67 3.56
N PHE A 385 8.85 5.81 4.25
CA PHE A 385 8.80 7.13 3.63
C PHE A 385 9.92 7.35 2.61
N GLU A 386 11.15 6.98 2.96
CA GLU A 386 12.31 7.09 2.08
C GLU A 386 12.15 6.26 0.79
N THR A 387 11.52 5.08 0.89
CA THR A 387 11.25 4.24 -0.28
C THR A 387 10.21 4.88 -1.19
N TYR A 388 9.12 5.41 -0.64
CA TYR A 388 8.11 6.10 -1.44
C TYR A 388 8.65 7.39 -2.08
N PHE A 389 9.44 8.16 -1.34
CA PHE A 389 10.12 9.34 -1.88
C PHE A 389 10.99 8.97 -3.08
N ARG A 390 11.81 7.92 -2.95
CA ARG A 390 12.69 7.47 -4.03
C ARG A 390 11.91 7.03 -5.26
N GLU A 391 10.80 6.31 -5.10
CA GLU A 391 9.93 5.92 -6.21
C GLU A 391 9.34 7.14 -6.93
N GLU A 392 8.77 8.09 -6.19
CA GLU A 392 8.17 9.31 -6.75
C GLU A 392 9.22 10.22 -7.40
N PHE A 393 10.39 10.36 -6.77
CA PHE A 393 11.53 11.09 -7.30
C PHE A 393 12.01 10.51 -8.64
N ASN A 394 12.20 9.18 -8.70
CA ASN A 394 12.59 8.49 -9.93
C ASN A 394 11.53 8.65 -11.03
N ASN A 395 10.24 8.52 -10.68
CA ASN A 395 9.14 8.73 -11.63
C ASN A 395 9.13 10.17 -12.17
N ASN A 396 9.39 11.16 -11.32
CA ASN A 396 9.45 12.56 -11.72
C ASN A 396 10.67 12.86 -12.63
N LEU A 397 11.82 12.24 -12.37
CA LEU A 397 12.99 12.31 -13.25
C LEU A 397 12.71 11.70 -14.62
N LEU A 398 12.08 10.52 -14.67
CA LEU A 398 11.69 9.86 -15.91
C LEU A 398 10.68 10.69 -16.70
N LYS A 399 9.68 11.27 -16.03
CA LYS A 399 8.72 12.18 -16.65
C LYS A 399 9.40 13.40 -17.26
N SER A 400 10.31 14.01 -16.51
CA SER A 400 11.12 15.15 -16.99
C SER A 400 11.95 14.77 -18.22
N ALA A 401 12.55 13.58 -18.23
CA ALA A 401 13.29 13.07 -19.38
C ALA A 401 12.40 12.89 -20.62
N ILE A 402 11.20 12.32 -20.47
CA ILE A 402 10.22 12.15 -21.56
C ILE A 402 9.76 13.52 -22.08
N ASP A 403 9.50 14.49 -21.21
CA ASP A 403 9.11 15.84 -21.62
C ASP A 403 10.23 16.53 -22.42
N ILE A 404 11.51 16.28 -22.08
CA ILE A 404 12.66 16.72 -22.89
C ILE A 404 12.69 15.99 -24.25
N MET A 405 12.47 14.68 -24.29
CA MET A 405 12.46 13.88 -25.53
C MET A 405 11.36 14.29 -26.52
N ARG A 406 10.25 14.86 -26.02
CA ARG A 406 9.15 15.39 -26.83
C ARG A 406 9.46 16.71 -27.51
N LYS A 407 10.48 17.44 -27.06
CA LYS A 407 10.88 18.72 -27.68
C LYS A 407 11.37 18.50 -29.11
N ASP A 408 11.28 19.55 -29.92
CA ASP A 408 11.72 19.53 -31.31
C ASP A 408 13.22 19.21 -31.40
N LEU A 409 13.58 18.31 -32.32
CA LEU A 409 14.98 17.93 -32.56
C LEU A 409 15.72 18.94 -33.45
N GLN A 410 15.05 19.79 -34.23
CA GLN A 410 15.64 20.75 -35.17
C GLN A 410 16.35 21.92 -34.48
N ASP A 411 15.94 22.24 -33.25
CA ASP A 411 16.67 23.22 -32.46
C ASP A 411 18.01 22.60 -32.04
N MET A 412 19.05 22.90 -32.80
CA MET A 412 20.35 22.23 -32.75
C MET A 412 21.47 23.17 -32.31
N ALA A 413 22.54 22.59 -31.79
CA ALA A 413 23.76 23.28 -31.40
C ALA A 413 24.99 22.52 -31.93
N LEU A 414 26.01 23.28 -32.30
CA LEU A 414 27.28 22.74 -32.77
C LEU A 414 28.09 22.26 -31.56
N ILE A 415 28.63 21.05 -31.64
CA ILE A 415 29.45 20.44 -30.60
C ILE A 415 30.82 20.07 -31.17
N ALA A 416 31.85 20.07 -30.32
CA ALA A 416 33.20 19.64 -30.65
C ALA A 416 33.83 20.43 -31.82
N GLU A 417 33.59 21.74 -31.89
CA GLU A 417 34.12 22.65 -32.94
C GLU A 417 35.62 22.54 -33.19
N LYS A 418 36.38 22.19 -32.13
CA LYS A 418 37.84 22.08 -32.17
C LYS A 418 38.34 20.73 -32.69
N ASN A 419 37.47 19.74 -32.85
CA ASN A 419 37.85 18.40 -33.26
C ASN A 419 37.67 18.28 -34.77
N SER A 420 38.76 18.46 -35.54
CA SER A 420 38.73 18.28 -36.99
C SER A 420 38.59 16.80 -37.36
N ALA A 421 38.22 16.52 -38.62
CA ALA A 421 38.12 15.14 -39.10
C ALA A 421 39.45 14.38 -38.97
N ASP A 422 40.58 15.07 -39.20
CA ASP A 422 41.92 14.50 -39.07
C ASP A 422 42.25 14.18 -37.60
N ASP A 423 41.91 15.08 -36.67
CA ASP A 423 42.15 14.86 -35.23
C ASP A 423 41.39 13.63 -34.71
N VAL A 424 40.13 13.49 -35.13
CA VAL A 424 39.28 12.35 -34.75
C VAL A 424 39.81 11.04 -35.35
N SER A 425 40.37 11.09 -36.57
CA SER A 425 40.98 9.91 -37.20
C SER A 425 42.21 9.42 -36.44
N MET A 426 42.98 10.35 -35.84
CA MET A 426 44.17 10.05 -35.05
C MET A 426 43.85 9.69 -33.60
N ASN A 427 42.70 10.11 -33.08
CA ASN A 427 42.27 9.84 -31.72
C ASN A 427 40.79 9.40 -31.65
N PRO A 428 40.51 8.08 -31.56
CA PRO A 428 39.16 7.55 -31.45
C PRO A 428 38.37 7.98 -30.21
N PHE A 429 39.02 8.59 -29.21
CA PHE A 429 38.35 9.12 -28.03
C PHE A 429 37.76 10.52 -28.24
N LEU A 430 38.12 11.22 -29.33
CA LEU A 430 37.54 12.52 -29.66
C LEU A 430 36.18 12.33 -30.33
N PHE A 431 35.17 13.04 -29.83
CA PHE A 431 33.88 13.12 -30.50
C PHE A 431 33.96 14.06 -31.72
N PRO A 432 33.45 13.68 -32.90
CA PRO A 432 33.55 14.52 -34.09
C PRO A 432 32.68 15.77 -34.03
N CYS A 433 33.14 16.84 -34.69
CA CYS A 433 32.37 18.07 -34.88
C CYS A 433 31.07 17.79 -35.65
N CYS A 434 29.92 18.07 -35.03
CA CYS A 434 28.60 17.90 -35.64
C CYS A 434 27.51 18.67 -34.89
N MET A 435 26.32 18.74 -35.48
CA MET A 435 25.14 19.31 -34.84
C MET A 435 24.39 18.25 -34.04
N VAL A 436 23.99 18.58 -32.82
CA VAL A 436 23.09 17.76 -31.98
C VAL A 436 21.90 18.60 -31.54
N SER A 437 20.78 17.95 -31.25
CA SER A 437 19.58 18.62 -30.74
C SER A 437 19.83 19.19 -29.35
N LYS A 438 19.34 20.40 -29.08
CA LYS A 438 19.41 21.02 -27.74
C LYS A 438 18.65 20.20 -26.70
N SER A 439 17.57 19.51 -27.09
CA SER A 439 16.88 18.55 -26.22
C SER A 439 17.80 17.42 -25.74
N THR A 440 18.69 16.91 -26.59
CA THR A 440 19.71 15.93 -26.18
C THR A 440 20.72 16.54 -25.20
N LEU A 441 21.10 17.81 -25.37
CA LEU A 441 21.95 18.52 -24.40
C LEU A 441 21.26 18.72 -23.05
N GLU A 442 19.98 19.06 -23.05
CA GLU A 442 19.17 19.15 -21.84
C GLU A 442 19.03 17.79 -21.14
N LEU A 443 18.86 16.71 -21.91
CA LEU A 443 18.79 15.35 -21.39
C LEU A 443 20.12 14.96 -20.72
N ILE A 444 21.25 15.29 -21.33
CA ILE A 444 22.58 15.09 -20.73
C ILE A 444 22.71 15.87 -19.43
N LYS A 445 22.30 17.15 -19.40
CA LYS A 445 22.32 17.95 -18.16
C LYS A 445 21.46 17.34 -17.06
N LEU A 446 20.32 16.73 -17.40
CA LEU A 446 19.50 15.99 -16.45
C LEU A 446 20.25 14.75 -15.93
N MET A 447 20.84 13.95 -16.81
CA MET A 447 21.61 12.76 -16.41
C MET A 447 22.86 13.12 -15.57
N GLU A 448 23.56 14.20 -15.90
CA GLU A 448 24.68 14.72 -15.10
C GLU A 448 24.25 15.18 -13.71
N ARG A 449 23.06 15.78 -13.59
CA ARG A 449 22.46 16.11 -12.30
C ARG A 449 22.17 14.85 -11.49
N ILE A 450 21.59 13.81 -12.11
CA ILE A 450 21.31 12.52 -11.46
C ILE A 450 22.61 11.85 -11.00
N LEU A 451 23.66 11.82 -11.82
CA LEU A 451 24.97 11.28 -11.43
C LEU A 451 25.55 12.01 -10.22
N ARG A 452 25.50 13.36 -10.22
CA ARG A 452 25.99 14.14 -9.09
C ARG A 452 25.22 13.82 -7.80
N GLN A 453 23.89 13.76 -7.88
CA GLN A 453 23.03 13.42 -6.74
C GLN A 453 23.27 11.99 -6.24
N SER A 454 23.52 11.04 -7.13
CA SER A 454 23.90 9.66 -6.77
C SER A 454 25.20 9.61 -5.97
N HIS A 455 26.23 10.36 -6.39
CA HIS A 455 27.48 10.44 -5.65
C HIS A 455 27.35 11.12 -4.28
N GLU A 456 26.54 12.17 -4.18
CA GLU A 456 26.28 12.88 -2.92
C GLU A 456 25.50 12.00 -1.92
N ALA A 457 24.48 11.27 -2.41
CA ALA A 457 23.63 10.41 -1.58
C ALA A 457 24.18 8.99 -1.37
N LYS A 458 25.24 8.58 -2.10
CA LYS A 458 25.72 7.20 -2.20
C LYS A 458 24.63 6.19 -2.59
N ASP A 459 23.68 6.62 -3.41
CA ASP A 459 22.57 5.79 -3.88
C ASP A 459 22.83 5.31 -5.32
N GLU A 460 23.28 4.06 -5.45
CA GLU A 460 23.51 3.40 -6.75
C GLU A 460 22.22 3.21 -7.57
N SER A 461 21.04 3.23 -6.93
CA SER A 461 19.76 3.05 -7.62
C SER A 461 19.44 4.20 -8.58
N LEU A 462 19.96 5.40 -8.33
CA LEU A 462 19.83 6.56 -9.21
C LEU A 462 20.59 6.38 -10.53
N VAL A 463 21.69 5.63 -10.53
CA VAL A 463 22.44 5.31 -11.76
C VAL A 463 21.59 4.39 -12.67
N ASN A 464 20.79 3.50 -12.09
CA ASN A 464 19.84 2.68 -12.87
C ASN A 464 18.80 3.54 -13.61
N VAL A 465 18.40 4.68 -13.05
CA VAL A 465 17.45 5.60 -13.70
C VAL A 465 18.03 6.13 -15.02
N ILE A 466 19.35 6.37 -15.10
CA ILE A 466 20.02 6.81 -16.33
C ILE A 466 19.90 5.74 -17.42
N VAL A 467 20.05 4.46 -17.06
CA VAL A 467 19.87 3.34 -18.00
C VAL A 467 18.43 3.31 -18.51
N VAL A 468 17.45 3.50 -17.62
CA VAL A 468 16.03 3.59 -18.02
C VAL A 468 15.79 4.79 -18.94
N ILE A 469 16.35 5.97 -18.63
CA ILE A 469 16.24 7.17 -19.48
C ILE A 469 16.79 6.91 -20.88
N LEU A 470 17.97 6.29 -21.00
CA LEU A 470 18.60 6.02 -22.29
C LEU A 470 17.84 4.97 -23.10
N ASN A 471 17.31 3.92 -22.45
CA ASN A 471 16.44 2.95 -23.11
C ASN A 471 15.10 3.56 -23.54
N SER A 472 14.53 4.45 -22.72
CA SER A 472 13.36 5.24 -23.10
C SER A 472 13.66 6.16 -24.27
N TYR A 473 14.84 6.79 -24.34
CA TYR A 473 15.24 7.60 -25.50
C TYR A 473 15.21 6.79 -26.80
N LEU A 474 15.77 5.58 -26.77
CA LEU A 474 15.85 4.68 -27.93
C LEU A 474 14.49 4.22 -28.46
N SER A 475 13.47 4.19 -27.61
CA SER A 475 12.11 3.75 -27.95
C SER A 475 11.18 4.93 -28.21
N GLU A 476 11.14 5.90 -27.31
CA GLU A 476 10.22 7.04 -27.34
C GLU A 476 10.55 8.05 -28.44
N VAL A 477 11.83 8.41 -28.66
CA VAL A 477 12.18 9.43 -29.66
C VAL A 477 11.79 9.00 -31.08
N PRO A 478 12.10 7.77 -31.54
CA PRO A 478 11.61 7.31 -32.83
C PRO A 478 10.07 7.18 -32.90
N ASN A 479 9.41 6.86 -31.79
CA ASN A 479 7.95 6.80 -31.75
C ASN A 479 7.31 8.19 -31.90
N ILE A 480 7.84 9.20 -31.20
CA ILE A 480 7.35 10.58 -31.21
C ILE A 480 7.67 11.25 -32.55
N HIS A 481 8.92 11.16 -33.00
CA HIS A 481 9.43 11.92 -34.14
C HIS A 481 9.47 11.14 -35.45
N GLY A 482 9.08 9.86 -35.46
CA GLY A 482 9.24 8.95 -36.60
C GLY A 482 8.65 9.45 -37.92
N LYS A 483 7.49 10.14 -37.89
CA LYS A 483 6.90 10.75 -39.10
C LYS A 483 7.81 11.82 -39.69
N LEU A 484 8.37 12.70 -38.85
CA LEU A 484 9.27 13.77 -39.27
C LEU A 484 10.64 13.22 -39.69
N MET A 485 11.14 12.19 -39.01
CA MET A 485 12.40 11.52 -39.38
C MET A 485 12.32 10.90 -40.78
N ASN A 486 11.17 10.32 -41.15
CA ASN A 486 10.95 9.76 -42.48
C ASN A 486 10.79 10.84 -43.57
N SER A 487 10.15 11.97 -43.25
CA SER A 487 9.86 13.01 -44.26
C SER A 487 10.95 14.06 -44.41
N ILE A 488 11.73 14.34 -43.35
CA ILE A 488 12.75 15.39 -43.30
C ILE A 488 14.13 14.75 -43.09
N PRO A 489 15.02 14.73 -44.10
CA PRO A 489 16.32 14.08 -43.98
C PRO A 489 17.21 14.60 -42.85
N GLN A 490 17.09 15.88 -42.49
CA GLN A 490 17.82 16.50 -41.40
C GLN A 490 17.53 15.82 -40.05
N GLN A 491 16.28 15.43 -39.81
CA GLN A 491 15.82 14.84 -38.55
C GLN A 491 16.50 13.49 -38.28
N SER A 492 16.60 12.64 -39.31
CA SER A 492 17.29 11.36 -39.19
C SER A 492 18.80 11.52 -38.98
N ALA A 493 19.41 12.54 -39.61
CA ALA A 493 20.81 12.88 -39.38
C ALA A 493 21.07 13.39 -37.95
N LEU A 494 20.21 14.27 -37.44
CA LEU A 494 20.28 14.76 -36.06
C LEU A 494 20.07 13.63 -35.06
N PHE A 495 19.09 12.76 -35.27
CA PHE A 495 18.87 11.60 -34.40
C PHE A 495 20.08 10.66 -34.38
N TYR A 496 20.72 10.41 -35.53
CA TYR A 496 21.97 9.68 -35.59
C TYR A 496 23.05 10.36 -34.73
N ASN A 497 23.30 11.66 -34.92
CA ASN A 497 24.29 12.39 -34.14
C ASN A 497 23.97 12.38 -32.64
N ASN A 498 22.71 12.56 -32.26
CA ASN A 498 22.26 12.50 -30.87
C ASN A 498 22.57 11.15 -30.24
N CYS A 499 22.31 10.04 -30.96
CA CYS A 499 22.64 8.69 -30.50
C CYS A 499 24.16 8.50 -30.34
N GLN A 500 24.95 8.99 -31.30
CA GLN A 500 26.42 8.92 -31.20
C GLN A 500 26.94 9.76 -30.02
N PHE A 501 26.34 10.92 -29.79
CA PHE A 501 26.74 11.82 -28.72
C PHE A 501 26.37 11.26 -27.34
N LEU A 502 25.19 10.67 -27.19
CA LEU A 502 24.79 9.94 -25.99
C LEU A 502 25.71 8.73 -25.76
N ALA A 503 26.06 7.98 -26.80
CA ALA A 503 26.98 6.85 -26.70
C ALA A 503 28.39 7.31 -26.25
N HIS A 504 28.86 8.44 -26.78
CA HIS A 504 30.11 9.04 -26.32
C HIS A 504 30.03 9.48 -24.86
N TRP A 505 28.94 10.16 -24.46
CA TRP A 505 28.74 10.58 -23.07
C TRP A 505 28.73 9.39 -22.09
N VAL A 506 28.05 8.29 -22.44
CA VAL A 506 28.05 7.05 -21.63
C VAL A 506 29.46 6.48 -21.51
N THR A 507 30.23 6.49 -22.60
CA THR A 507 31.62 6.00 -22.60
C THR A 507 32.52 6.87 -21.73
N THR A 508 32.39 8.20 -21.82
CA THR A 508 33.17 9.15 -21.01
C THR A 508 32.86 9.09 -19.51
N ASN A 509 31.67 8.58 -19.15
CA ASN A 509 31.25 8.38 -17.76
C ASN A 509 31.24 6.90 -17.35
N SER A 510 32.00 6.04 -18.04
CA SER A 510 32.02 4.59 -17.78
C SER A 510 32.60 4.21 -16.40
N ASP A 511 33.40 5.10 -15.83
CA ASP A 511 34.03 4.98 -14.50
C ASP A 511 33.04 5.24 -13.34
N LYS A 512 31.82 5.69 -13.64
CA LYS A 512 30.77 6.00 -12.66
C LYS A 512 29.74 4.88 -12.51
N ASP A 513 30.18 3.63 -12.69
CA ASP A 513 29.40 2.40 -12.49
C ASP A 513 28.08 2.33 -13.26
N ILE A 514 27.98 2.96 -14.45
CA ILE A 514 26.79 2.84 -15.31
C ILE A 514 26.59 1.37 -15.70
N PRO A 515 25.49 0.72 -15.27
CA PRO A 515 25.29 -0.70 -15.51
C PRO A 515 25.20 -1.00 -17.00
N THR A 516 25.82 -2.10 -17.44
CA THR A 516 25.75 -2.58 -18.84
C THR A 516 26.15 -1.55 -19.91
N TYR A 517 26.98 -0.55 -19.55
CA TYR A 517 27.34 0.53 -20.47
C TYR A 517 27.85 0.07 -21.86
N PRO A 518 28.63 -1.02 -22.02
CA PRO A 518 29.09 -1.42 -23.36
C PRO A 518 27.95 -1.86 -24.27
N ALA A 519 26.94 -2.53 -23.70
CA ALA A 519 25.75 -2.93 -24.44
C ALA A 519 24.89 -1.71 -24.80
N LEU A 520 24.79 -0.75 -23.88
CA LEU A 520 24.04 0.48 -24.09
C LEU A 520 24.66 1.36 -25.18
N VAL A 521 25.98 1.58 -25.13
CA VAL A 521 26.76 2.28 -26.16
C VAL A 521 26.52 1.66 -27.53
N LYS A 522 26.64 0.33 -27.63
CA LYS A 522 26.41 -0.38 -28.90
C LYS A 522 24.97 -0.23 -29.39
N THR A 523 23.99 -0.29 -28.49
CA THR A 523 22.57 -0.15 -28.86
C THR A 523 22.25 1.25 -29.35
N LEU A 524 22.79 2.30 -28.71
CA LEU A 524 22.71 3.69 -29.17
C LEU A 524 23.28 3.84 -30.58
N GLN A 525 24.50 3.36 -30.80
CA GLN A 525 25.16 3.46 -32.09
C GLN A 525 24.39 2.73 -33.20
N ILE A 526 23.97 1.48 -32.96
CA ILE A 526 23.22 0.67 -33.92
C ILE A 526 21.88 1.34 -34.26
N THR A 527 21.17 1.87 -33.25
CA THR A 527 19.87 2.50 -33.45
C THR A 527 19.98 3.79 -34.25
N GLY A 528 20.95 4.65 -33.93
CA GLY A 528 21.25 5.84 -34.73
C GLY A 528 21.58 5.48 -36.19
N CYS A 529 22.48 4.52 -36.39
CA CYS A 529 22.86 4.04 -37.73
C CYS A 529 21.67 3.48 -38.51
N LYS A 530 20.79 2.72 -37.86
CA LYS A 530 19.59 2.15 -38.48
C LYS A 530 18.71 3.23 -39.11
N TYR A 531 18.39 4.29 -38.36
CA TYR A 531 17.49 5.34 -38.87
C TYR A 531 18.16 6.21 -39.94
N LEU A 532 19.45 6.51 -39.81
CA LEU A 532 20.18 7.20 -40.89
C LEU A 532 20.20 6.36 -42.18
N ASN A 533 20.50 5.05 -42.08
CA ASN A 533 20.53 4.14 -43.23
C ASN A 533 19.15 3.98 -43.89
N LEU A 534 18.07 3.96 -43.10
CA LEU A 534 16.71 3.97 -43.65
C LEU A 534 16.47 5.24 -44.50
N GLN A 535 16.93 6.39 -44.01
CA GLN A 535 16.81 7.65 -44.75
C GLN A 535 17.67 7.67 -46.01
N ILE A 536 18.93 7.20 -45.93
CA ILE A 536 19.82 7.05 -47.09
C ILE A 536 19.17 6.18 -48.16
N GLY A 537 18.66 5.00 -47.78
CA GLY A 537 17.95 4.09 -48.69
C GLY A 537 16.70 4.71 -49.29
N TYR A 538 15.97 5.55 -48.54
CA TYR A 538 14.83 6.29 -49.06
C TYR A 538 15.25 7.34 -50.11
N GLN A 539 16.34 8.09 -49.87
CA GLN A 539 16.86 9.06 -50.83
C GLN A 539 17.41 8.39 -52.10
N GLN A 540 18.11 7.26 -51.97
CA GLN A 540 18.53 6.45 -53.12
C GLN A 540 17.32 6.01 -53.94
N LYS A 541 16.24 5.54 -53.30
CA LYS A 541 14.99 5.17 -54.00
C LYS A 541 14.35 6.34 -54.75
N ILE A 542 14.37 7.56 -54.20
CA ILE A 542 13.87 8.74 -54.90
C ILE A 542 14.71 9.01 -56.16
N ILE A 543 16.04 9.05 -56.02
CA ILE A 543 16.95 9.31 -57.14
C ILE A 543 16.81 8.24 -58.22
N MET A 544 16.79 6.96 -57.83
CA MET A 544 16.61 5.84 -58.76
C MET A 544 15.21 5.82 -59.38
N GLY A 545 14.19 6.26 -58.64
CA GLY A 545 12.83 6.43 -59.14
C GLY A 545 12.75 7.47 -60.26
N ILE A 546 13.41 8.63 -60.09
CA ILE A 546 13.53 9.66 -61.14
C ILE A 546 14.31 9.09 -62.33
N LEU A 547 15.43 8.41 -62.08
CA LEU A 547 16.22 7.80 -63.13
C LEU A 547 15.47 6.70 -63.86
N LYS A 548 14.45 6.05 -63.30
CA LYS A 548 13.68 5.01 -64.01
C LYS A 548 13.14 5.52 -65.36
N GLU A 549 12.72 6.78 -65.41
CA GLU A 549 12.19 7.45 -66.61
C GLU A 549 13.29 7.99 -67.55
N PHE A 550 14.57 7.80 -67.22
CA PHE A 550 15.72 8.24 -68.02
C PHE A 550 15.89 7.39 -69.29
N ASP A 551 15.09 7.68 -70.31
CA ASP A 551 15.14 7.00 -71.59
C ASP A 551 16.11 7.70 -72.55
N ILE A 552 17.07 6.94 -73.07
CA ILE A 552 18.07 7.39 -74.05
C ILE A 552 18.09 6.48 -75.28
N SER A 553 17.01 5.73 -75.53
CA SER A 553 16.96 4.69 -76.56
C SER A 553 16.84 5.21 -78.00
N ASP A 554 16.57 6.51 -78.20
CA ASP A 554 16.49 7.12 -79.53
C ASP A 554 17.89 7.29 -80.14
N ALA A 555 18.12 6.66 -81.29
CA ALA A 555 19.40 6.64 -81.98
C ALA A 555 19.77 7.99 -82.66
N HIS A 556 18.81 8.90 -82.83
CA HIS A 556 19.00 10.16 -83.55
C HIS A 556 19.24 11.36 -82.62
N THR A 557 18.63 11.38 -81.44
CA THR A 557 18.84 12.42 -80.42
C THR A 557 18.45 11.91 -79.03
N VAL A 558 19.18 12.35 -78.01
CA VAL A 558 18.84 12.14 -76.59
C VAL A 558 17.64 13.00 -76.18
N GLY A 559 17.38 14.09 -76.90
CA GLY A 559 16.30 15.03 -76.60
C GLY A 559 16.50 15.78 -75.28
N THR A 560 15.45 16.48 -74.83
CA THR A 560 15.54 17.35 -73.63
C THR A 560 15.10 16.69 -72.32
N ALA A 561 14.38 15.56 -72.39
CA ALA A 561 13.83 14.89 -71.21
C ALA A 561 14.93 14.30 -70.29
N PRO A 562 15.95 13.60 -70.79
CA PRO A 562 17.04 13.07 -69.95
C PRO A 562 17.79 14.17 -69.19
N LEU A 563 18.06 15.31 -69.84
CA LEU A 563 18.68 16.46 -69.18
C LEU A 563 17.83 17.03 -68.03
N LYS A 564 16.50 17.06 -68.19
CA LYS A 564 15.58 17.53 -67.14
C LYS A 564 15.58 16.58 -65.94
N LEU A 565 15.51 15.26 -66.18
CA LEU A 565 15.55 14.24 -65.13
C LEU A 565 16.90 14.26 -64.40
N LEU A 566 18.00 14.40 -65.13
CA LEU A 566 19.35 14.55 -64.56
C LEU A 566 19.43 15.76 -63.65
N ARG A 567 18.95 16.93 -64.11
CA ARG A 567 18.88 18.15 -63.29
C ARG A 567 17.99 17.96 -62.06
N GLN A 568 16.91 17.18 -62.16
CA GLN A 568 16.05 16.86 -61.03
C GLN A 568 16.79 16.01 -59.99
N CYS A 569 17.52 14.97 -60.39
CA CYS A 569 18.38 14.18 -59.49
C CYS A 569 19.44 15.05 -58.81
N LEU A 570 20.16 15.89 -59.57
CA LEU A 570 21.17 16.81 -59.03
C LEU A 570 20.56 17.83 -58.07
N ARG A 571 19.34 18.30 -58.33
CA ARG A 571 18.61 19.16 -57.40
C ARG A 571 18.25 18.43 -56.10
N GLN A 572 17.85 17.17 -56.15
CA GLN A 572 17.61 16.37 -54.94
C GLN A 572 18.90 16.20 -54.12
N LEU A 573 20.03 15.94 -54.78
CA LEU A 573 21.33 15.87 -54.12
C LEU A 573 21.75 17.20 -53.49
N ASP A 574 21.48 18.33 -54.15
CA ASP A 574 21.76 19.66 -53.59
C ASP A 574 20.87 19.98 -52.37
N LEU A 575 19.59 19.58 -52.41
CA LEU A 575 18.71 19.68 -51.23
C LEU A 575 19.25 18.85 -50.06
N LEU A 576 19.75 17.65 -50.32
CA LEU A 576 20.37 16.79 -49.28
C LEU A 576 21.65 17.40 -48.72
N LYS A 577 22.50 17.96 -49.57
CA LYS A 577 23.71 18.69 -49.14
C LYS A 577 23.34 19.78 -48.14
N ASN A 578 22.32 20.58 -48.45
CA ASN A 578 21.91 21.71 -47.61
C ASN A 578 21.46 21.29 -46.21
N VAL A 579 20.93 20.07 -46.05
CA VAL A 579 20.44 19.57 -44.76
C VAL A 579 21.42 18.65 -44.02
N TRP A 580 22.41 18.05 -44.70
CA TRP A 580 23.35 17.10 -44.10
C TRP A 580 24.76 17.64 -43.91
N LEU A 581 25.26 18.51 -44.81
CA LEU A 581 26.68 18.90 -44.84
C LEU A 581 27.16 19.58 -43.55
N ASN A 582 26.31 20.40 -42.95
CA ASN A 582 26.63 21.11 -41.71
C ASN A 582 26.06 20.42 -40.47
N VAL A 583 25.40 19.27 -40.64
CA VAL A 583 24.78 18.52 -39.55
C VAL A 583 25.62 17.30 -39.20
N LEU A 584 25.93 16.45 -40.17
CA LEU A 584 26.71 15.23 -39.97
C LEU A 584 28.20 15.53 -39.79
N PRO A 585 28.95 14.66 -39.09
CA PRO A 585 30.41 14.63 -39.15
C PRO A 585 30.92 14.51 -40.59
N ASP A 586 32.02 15.19 -40.93
CA ASP A 586 32.58 15.23 -42.29
C ASP A 586 32.84 13.83 -42.86
N ALA A 587 33.47 12.94 -42.08
CA ALA A 587 33.72 11.57 -42.51
C ALA A 587 32.42 10.79 -42.81
N MET A 588 31.37 11.01 -42.02
CA MET A 588 30.08 10.34 -42.21
C MET A 588 29.31 10.92 -43.40
N TYR A 589 29.33 12.25 -43.56
CA TYR A 589 28.75 12.93 -44.71
C TYR A 589 29.41 12.44 -46.01
N ASN A 590 30.75 12.53 -46.09
CA ASN A 590 31.50 12.17 -47.29
C ASN A 590 31.23 10.72 -47.68
N LYS A 591 31.34 9.78 -46.72
CA LYS A 591 31.04 8.36 -46.97
C LYS A 591 29.63 8.16 -47.54
N THR A 592 28.63 8.74 -46.87
CA THR A 592 27.22 8.59 -47.27
C THR A 592 26.96 9.19 -48.65
N PHE A 593 27.45 10.41 -48.91
CA PHE A 593 27.27 11.07 -50.20
C PHE A 593 28.00 10.33 -51.32
N CYS A 594 29.20 9.81 -51.06
CA CYS A 594 29.94 9.02 -52.02
C CYS A 594 29.20 7.75 -52.43
N ASP A 595 28.55 7.06 -51.48
CA ASP A 595 27.76 5.86 -51.77
C ASP A 595 26.52 6.20 -52.64
N ILE A 596 25.77 7.26 -52.31
CA ILE A 596 24.62 7.70 -53.11
C ILE A 596 25.05 8.12 -54.52
N LEU A 597 26.13 8.90 -54.62
CA LEU A 597 26.65 9.37 -55.90
C LEU A 597 27.25 8.24 -56.73
N HIS A 598 27.83 7.22 -56.08
CA HIS A 598 28.32 6.03 -56.76
C HIS A 598 27.18 5.33 -57.51
N ASP A 599 26.06 5.09 -56.83
CA ASP A 599 24.88 4.45 -57.42
C ASP A 599 24.29 5.30 -58.56
N PHE A 600 24.16 6.61 -58.34
CA PHE A 600 23.69 7.57 -59.34
C PHE A 600 24.55 7.54 -60.61
N CYS A 601 25.87 7.68 -60.47
CA CYS A 601 26.80 7.67 -61.60
C CYS A 601 26.85 6.30 -62.29
N ASN A 602 26.83 5.20 -61.52
CA ASN A 602 26.81 3.85 -62.08
C ASN A 602 25.56 3.59 -62.92
N GLU A 603 24.40 4.05 -62.49
CA GLU A 603 23.16 3.84 -63.24
C GLU A 603 23.19 4.57 -64.59
N ILE A 604 23.75 5.78 -64.63
CA ILE A 604 23.97 6.52 -65.89
C ILE A 604 24.97 5.78 -66.79
N ILE A 605 26.12 5.38 -66.26
CA ILE A 605 27.14 4.61 -66.99
C ILE A 605 26.51 3.34 -67.56
N ARG A 606 25.77 2.59 -66.74
CA ARG A 606 25.12 1.33 -67.13
C ARG A 606 24.14 1.52 -68.28
N ARG A 607 23.35 2.60 -68.29
CA ARG A 607 22.40 2.87 -69.38
C ARG A 607 23.11 3.22 -70.69
N ILE A 608 24.14 4.04 -70.63
CA ILE A 608 24.93 4.40 -71.82
C ILE A 608 25.63 3.15 -72.38
N LEU A 609 26.24 2.33 -71.51
CA LEU A 609 26.89 1.07 -71.90
C LEU A 609 25.92 -0.03 -72.38
N ALA A 610 24.60 0.18 -72.29
CA ALA A 610 23.60 -0.78 -72.79
C ALA A 610 23.10 -0.42 -74.19
N MET A 611 23.49 0.74 -74.74
CA MET A 611 23.06 1.17 -76.07
C MET A 611 23.79 0.39 -77.16
N GLU A 612 23.04 -0.21 -78.09
CA GLU A 612 23.63 -0.98 -79.19
C GLU A 612 24.29 -0.09 -80.26
N ASP A 613 23.67 1.05 -80.58
CA ASP A 613 24.14 2.02 -81.56
C ASP A 613 24.06 3.45 -81.00
N ILE A 614 25.12 4.23 -81.19
CA ILE A 614 25.24 5.62 -80.72
C ILE A 614 25.72 6.47 -81.90
N SER A 615 24.85 7.34 -82.41
CA SER A 615 25.23 8.31 -83.46
C SER A 615 26.17 9.39 -82.91
N ALA A 616 26.93 10.06 -83.79
CA ALA A 616 27.83 11.15 -83.38
C ALA A 616 27.10 12.29 -82.63
N THR A 617 25.86 12.60 -83.05
CA THR A 617 25.00 13.58 -82.37
C THR A 617 24.64 13.12 -80.96
N VAL A 618 24.17 11.89 -80.81
CA VAL A 618 23.84 11.30 -79.50
C VAL A 618 25.07 11.21 -78.60
N ALA A 619 26.24 10.85 -79.14
CA ALA A 619 27.49 10.80 -78.37
C ALA A 619 27.88 12.18 -77.80
N SER A 620 27.74 13.24 -78.61
CA SER A 620 27.95 14.62 -78.18
C SER A 620 26.96 15.04 -77.09
N GLU A 621 25.67 14.75 -77.28
CA GLU A 621 24.62 15.08 -76.29
C GLU A 621 24.81 14.30 -74.98
N LEU A 622 25.17 13.01 -75.02
CA LEU A 622 25.51 12.20 -73.84
C LEU A 622 26.76 12.73 -73.13
N SER A 623 27.78 13.16 -73.88
CA SER A 623 28.97 13.81 -73.32
C SER A 623 28.63 15.11 -72.57
N GLU A 624 27.73 15.93 -73.13
CA GLU A 624 27.23 17.13 -72.46
C GLU A 624 26.48 16.80 -71.18
N LEU A 625 25.62 15.76 -71.20
CA LEU A 625 24.93 15.28 -69.99
C LEU A 625 25.91 14.85 -68.89
N ILE A 626 26.94 14.08 -69.24
CA ILE A 626 27.99 13.71 -68.28
C ILE A 626 28.74 14.97 -67.81
N GLY A 627 29.00 15.92 -68.69
CA GLY A 627 29.60 17.21 -68.35
C GLY A 627 28.85 17.94 -67.22
N VAL A 628 27.51 17.97 -67.27
CA VAL A 628 26.69 18.57 -66.22
C VAL A 628 26.89 17.86 -64.87
N ILE A 629 27.04 16.53 -64.85
CA ILE A 629 27.34 15.77 -63.62
C ILE A 629 28.73 16.16 -63.10
N LEU A 630 29.75 16.14 -63.97
CA LEU A 630 31.14 16.41 -63.61
C LEU A 630 31.33 17.84 -63.06
N GLU A 631 30.55 18.80 -63.53
CA GLU A 631 30.59 20.17 -63.01
C GLU A 631 29.85 20.33 -61.67
N LYS A 632 28.71 19.65 -61.50
CA LYS A 632 27.85 19.85 -60.32
C LYS A 632 28.25 19.02 -59.11
N VAL A 633 28.62 17.76 -59.29
CA VAL A 633 28.92 16.85 -58.17
C VAL A 633 30.05 17.35 -57.26
N PRO A 634 31.16 17.92 -57.75
CA PRO A 634 32.21 18.44 -56.86
C PRO A 634 31.76 19.58 -55.95
N THR A 635 30.70 20.30 -56.35
CA THR A 635 30.12 21.37 -55.52
C THR A 635 29.29 20.84 -54.35
N LEU A 636 29.02 19.54 -54.29
CA LEU A 636 28.27 18.89 -53.20
C LEU A 636 29.13 18.61 -51.97
N PHE A 637 30.45 18.73 -52.07
CA PHE A 637 31.39 18.50 -50.98
C PHE A 637 31.97 19.81 -50.44
N LYS A 638 32.49 19.79 -49.21
CA LYS A 638 33.25 20.92 -48.64
C LYS A 638 34.54 21.16 -49.43
N SER A 639 35.28 20.08 -49.71
CA SER A 639 36.43 20.08 -50.60
C SER A 639 36.07 19.39 -51.91
N LYS A 640 36.34 20.05 -53.04
CA LYS A 640 36.03 19.49 -54.37
C LYS A 640 36.79 18.19 -54.68
N HIS A 641 37.92 17.95 -54.01
CA HIS A 641 38.74 16.76 -54.21
C HIS A 641 38.11 15.47 -53.65
N GLU A 642 37.10 15.59 -52.78
CA GLU A 642 36.42 14.43 -52.18
C GLU A 642 35.70 13.55 -53.21
N VAL A 643 35.39 14.08 -54.40
CA VAL A 643 34.78 13.30 -55.49
C VAL A 643 35.61 12.10 -55.92
N ILE A 644 36.93 12.13 -55.69
CA ILE A 644 37.84 11.02 -56.01
C ILE A 644 37.50 9.77 -55.17
N GLN A 645 36.86 9.94 -54.01
CA GLN A 645 36.41 8.82 -53.18
C GLN A 645 35.21 8.08 -53.79
N ILE A 646 34.51 8.68 -54.75
CA ILE A 646 33.39 8.05 -55.45
C ILE A 646 33.96 7.01 -56.42
N LYS A 647 33.71 5.73 -56.16
CA LYS A 647 34.30 4.61 -56.93
C LYS A 647 34.06 4.66 -58.44
N SER A 648 32.93 5.24 -58.87
CA SER A 648 32.54 5.34 -60.29
C SER A 648 32.91 6.67 -60.96
N TRP A 649 33.57 7.57 -60.23
CA TRP A 649 33.93 8.90 -60.73
C TRP A 649 34.87 8.85 -61.93
N MET A 650 36.02 8.19 -61.76
CA MET A 650 37.01 8.07 -62.84
C MET A 650 36.44 7.33 -64.05
N LYS A 651 35.58 6.33 -63.82
CA LYS A 651 34.88 5.61 -64.89
C LYS A 651 33.97 6.55 -65.70
N LEU A 652 33.26 7.46 -65.04
CA LEU A 652 32.39 8.46 -65.66
C LEU A 652 33.19 9.51 -66.45
N GLU A 653 34.29 10.02 -65.89
CA GLU A 653 35.19 10.95 -66.59
C GLU A 653 35.76 10.33 -67.87
N GLN A 654 36.22 9.08 -67.78
CA GLN A 654 36.70 8.32 -68.93
C GLN A 654 35.59 8.05 -69.95
N LEU A 655 34.33 7.81 -69.51
CA LEU A 655 33.20 7.63 -70.44
C LEU A 655 32.97 8.89 -71.29
N LYS A 656 33.00 10.07 -70.67
CA LYS A 656 32.87 11.34 -71.39
C LYS A 656 33.98 11.51 -72.42
N MET A 657 35.21 11.13 -72.07
CA MET A 657 36.34 11.14 -73.01
C MET A 657 36.07 10.19 -74.19
N LEU A 658 35.66 8.95 -73.91
CA LEU A 658 35.40 7.91 -74.92
C LEU A 658 34.30 8.32 -75.92
N LEU A 659 33.22 8.96 -75.46
CA LEU A 659 32.13 9.43 -76.33
C LEU A 659 32.57 10.47 -77.37
N ASN A 660 33.65 11.21 -77.11
CA ASN A 660 34.18 12.22 -78.03
C ASN A 660 35.47 11.79 -78.75
N ALA A 661 36.02 10.63 -78.39
CA ALA A 661 37.30 10.17 -78.91
C ALA A 661 37.14 9.52 -80.28
N SER A 662 38.15 9.68 -81.13
CA SER A 662 38.31 8.91 -82.36
C SER A 662 38.73 7.47 -82.07
N LEU A 663 38.50 6.57 -83.03
CA LEU A 663 38.88 5.16 -82.91
C LEU A 663 40.38 4.96 -82.63
N GLN A 664 41.23 5.84 -83.16
CA GLN A 664 42.67 5.81 -82.93
C GLN A 664 42.99 6.19 -81.48
N GLU A 665 42.44 7.29 -80.98
CA GLU A 665 42.63 7.75 -79.60
C GLU A 665 42.17 6.70 -78.60
N ILE A 666 41.02 6.04 -78.82
CA ILE A 666 40.54 4.96 -77.94
C ILE A 666 41.56 3.81 -77.89
N THR A 667 42.12 3.42 -79.04
CA THR A 667 43.11 2.33 -79.13
C THR A 667 44.43 2.71 -78.44
N GLU A 668 44.87 3.97 -78.58
CA GLU A 668 46.07 4.49 -77.92
C GLU A 668 45.89 4.59 -76.40
N GLN A 669 44.72 5.04 -75.92
CA GLN A 669 44.39 5.10 -74.50
C GLN A 669 44.17 3.72 -73.86
N TRP A 670 43.89 2.69 -74.66
CA TRP A 670 43.89 1.29 -74.21
C TRP A 670 45.31 0.71 -74.11
N CYS A 671 46.20 1.10 -75.04
CA CYS A 671 47.62 0.72 -75.07
C CYS A 671 47.87 -0.78 -74.82
N GLU A 672 47.26 -1.66 -75.63
CA GLU A 672 47.40 -3.12 -75.53
C GLU A 672 47.15 -3.70 -74.12
N GLY A 673 46.29 -3.05 -73.32
CA GLY A 673 45.95 -3.47 -71.96
C GLY A 673 46.71 -2.74 -70.84
N ALA A 674 47.65 -1.85 -71.18
CA ALA A 674 48.46 -1.08 -70.22
C ALA A 674 48.05 0.40 -70.10
N GLY A 675 47.03 0.84 -70.83
CA GLY A 675 46.58 2.23 -70.87
C GLY A 675 45.62 2.61 -69.74
N ILE A 676 45.35 3.92 -69.58
CA ILE A 676 44.57 4.47 -68.46
C ILE A 676 43.13 3.91 -68.37
N LEU A 677 42.58 3.42 -69.49
CA LEU A 677 41.22 2.87 -69.55
C LEU A 677 41.09 1.53 -68.82
N THR A 678 42.16 0.75 -68.72
CA THR A 678 42.12 -0.60 -68.11
C THR A 678 41.92 -0.57 -66.60
N VAL A 679 42.11 0.60 -65.98
CA VAL A 679 41.87 0.82 -64.55
C VAL A 679 40.38 0.69 -64.19
N ASN A 680 39.47 1.12 -65.08
CA ASN A 680 38.03 1.18 -64.78
C ASN A 680 37.14 0.41 -65.77
N TYR A 681 37.68 0.02 -66.93
CA TYR A 681 36.93 -0.68 -67.97
C TYR A 681 37.53 -2.05 -68.30
N LYS A 682 36.63 -3.01 -68.54
CA LYS A 682 36.99 -4.32 -69.11
C LYS A 682 37.11 -4.22 -70.63
N ALA A 683 37.93 -5.10 -71.22
CA ALA A 683 38.11 -5.17 -72.67
C ALA A 683 36.77 -5.29 -73.43
N GLU A 684 35.84 -6.10 -72.90
CA GLU A 684 34.51 -6.26 -73.51
C GLU A 684 33.64 -5.00 -73.45
N GLU A 685 33.75 -4.19 -72.40
CA GLU A 685 33.03 -2.90 -72.32
C GLU A 685 33.57 -1.93 -73.37
N ILE A 686 34.89 -1.87 -73.56
CA ILE A 686 35.52 -1.02 -74.58
C ILE A 686 35.20 -1.52 -75.99
N LYS A 687 35.24 -2.83 -76.25
CA LYS A 687 34.80 -3.40 -77.53
C LYS A 687 33.34 -3.08 -77.81
N HIS A 688 32.47 -3.13 -76.80
CA HIS A 688 31.06 -2.77 -76.94
C HIS A 688 30.91 -1.29 -77.30
N ILE A 689 31.56 -0.37 -76.58
CA ILE A 689 31.55 1.07 -76.88
C ILE A 689 32.06 1.35 -78.31
N ILE A 690 33.14 0.70 -78.75
CA ILE A 690 33.65 0.84 -80.13
C ILE A 690 32.62 0.37 -81.16
N ARG A 691 31.90 -0.73 -80.88
CA ARG A 691 30.84 -1.23 -81.78
C ARG A 691 29.67 -0.24 -81.86
N ALA A 692 29.29 0.36 -80.72
CA ALA A 692 28.18 1.30 -80.64
C ALA A 692 28.49 2.66 -81.29
N LEU A 693 29.71 3.19 -81.13
CA LEU A 693 30.09 4.51 -81.65
C LEU A 693 30.51 4.52 -83.14
N PHE A 694 31.05 3.42 -83.65
CA PHE A 694 31.66 3.38 -84.99
C PHE A 694 30.99 2.36 -85.90
N GLN A 695 30.74 2.77 -87.15
CA GLN A 695 30.21 1.89 -88.19
C GLN A 695 31.13 0.69 -88.49
N ASN A 696 30.54 -0.40 -88.99
CA ASN A 696 31.27 -1.60 -89.36
C ASN A 696 32.22 -1.37 -90.54
N THR A 697 33.50 -1.19 -90.24
CA THR A 697 34.56 -0.96 -91.21
C THR A 697 35.79 -1.81 -90.89
N ASP A 698 36.66 -2.04 -91.88
CA ASP A 698 37.93 -2.75 -91.68
C ASP A 698 38.82 -2.07 -90.63
N ARG A 699 38.73 -0.73 -90.52
CA ARG A 699 39.43 0.04 -89.48
C ARG A 699 38.92 -0.31 -88.09
N ARG A 700 37.59 -0.41 -87.91
CA ARG A 700 36.96 -0.85 -86.66
C ARG A 700 37.37 -2.27 -86.30
N ALA A 701 37.37 -3.20 -87.26
CA ALA A 701 37.79 -4.59 -87.03
C ALA A 701 39.24 -4.67 -86.52
N LYS A 702 40.17 -3.92 -87.14
CA LYS A 702 41.58 -3.83 -86.71
C LYS A 702 41.75 -3.19 -85.33
N ALA A 703 40.94 -2.19 -84.98
CA ALA A 703 40.97 -1.59 -83.64
C ALA A 703 40.47 -2.58 -82.58
N LEU A 704 39.37 -3.29 -82.85
CA LEU A 704 38.82 -4.31 -81.92
C LEU A 704 39.82 -5.45 -81.63
N THR A 705 40.64 -5.85 -82.59
CA THR A 705 41.69 -6.87 -82.35
C THR A 705 42.81 -6.40 -81.43
N LYS A 706 42.98 -5.08 -81.24
CA LYS A 706 43.99 -4.49 -80.35
C LYS A 706 43.49 -4.32 -78.92
N ILE A 707 42.19 -4.50 -78.67
CA ILE A 707 41.58 -4.46 -77.34
C ILE A 707 41.55 -5.91 -76.81
N VAL A 708 42.59 -6.31 -76.08
CA VAL A 708 42.73 -7.67 -75.49
C VAL A 708 42.38 -7.67 -74.01
#